data_AF-A0A7L1J8W9-F1
#
_entry.id   AF-A0A7L1J8W9-F1
#
_cell.length_a   1.000
_cell.length_b   1.000
_cell.length_c   1.000
_cell.angle_alpha   90.00
_cell.angle_beta   90.00
_cell.angle_gamma   90.00
#
_symmetry.space_group_name_H-M   'P 1'
#
loop_
_entity.id
_entity.type
_entity.pdbx_description
1 polymer ?
#
loop_
_entity_poly.entity_id
_entity_poly.type
_entity_poly.pdbx_seq_one_letter_code
_entity_poly.pdbx_strand_id
1 'polypeptide(L)'
;TSRLQNQPQRHYGITSPISLAPPKDIDCVQTQKLVEAMRPFGVFEDEEEQNHRQVVLTKLNNLVKEWISELGESKNLPPSAAANVGGKIFTFGSYKLGVHTKGADIDAVCVAPRHVERSDFFQSFFEKLKHQEKIKNLRVIEDAYVPVVKFEFDGIEIDLVFARLSMQTVSDNLDLGDDSRLRSLDIRCIRSLNGCRVTDEILHLVPNKENFRLTLRAIKLWAKRRGIYSNMLGFLGGVSWAMLVARTCQLYPNALASTLVNKFFLVFSKWEWPNPVLLKQPEESNLNLPVWDPRVNPSDRYHVMPIITPAYPQQNSTYNVSISTRAVMVEEFKHGLAVTNEILQGKSDWSKLFEPLNFFQKYKHYIVLTASASTEEHHLEWVGLVESKIRVLVGNLERNEFITIAHVKPQSFPGNQELCKQSGFVSMWFLGIVFRKVENAESVNIDLTYVIQSFTDTVYRQASNLNVLKEGMKIEAAHVKRKHLHYFLPAETLQKRKKQSMPDITQNASELQCKRTSSDGSCLDSSRAMNSRTLYNSSSLNKISKLDTSTAEMESNAVCRRSSGGNNREKRSHVAAPSVSKGLSIPVFDSQMQATVAIRTSAPPVGYTIPGHNTVSQLRARFVQEQHEISGASLMDPKNVASKRPYSPTSIGRHSPTSEGCPKKTKDGEKLNGQDSAFKDGGNTEDVRRRSTENGGLGGKPMRIPIINTSRSQRLSSKELPDSSSPVPTNSIRVIKRSIKLTLN
;
A
#
# COMPACT_ATOMS: atom_id res chain seq x y z
N THR A 1 43.72 -23.37 7.72
CA THR A 1 43.20 -24.37 6.75
C THR A 1 42.03 -23.78 5.99
N SER A 2 42.19 -23.50 4.69
CA SER A 2 41.28 -22.70 3.88
C SER A 2 40.24 -23.55 3.12
N ARG A 3 39.02 -23.71 3.68
CA ARG A 3 37.86 -24.30 2.99
C ARG A 3 36.53 -23.59 3.35
N LEU A 4 36.52 -22.25 3.28
CA LEU A 4 35.33 -21.41 3.51
C LEU A 4 35.17 -20.27 2.49
N GLN A 5 35.79 -20.40 1.32
CA GLN A 5 35.58 -19.51 0.17
C GLN A 5 35.06 -20.33 -1.01
N ASN A 6 34.27 -19.70 -1.88
CA ASN A 6 33.55 -20.27 -3.04
C ASN A 6 32.20 -20.98 -2.76
N GLN A 7 31.37 -20.42 -1.90
CA GLN A 7 29.97 -20.23 -2.33
C GLN A 7 29.91 -18.94 -3.17
N PRO A 8 29.21 -18.90 -4.32
CA PRO A 8 29.04 -17.66 -5.07
C PRO A 8 28.25 -16.66 -4.23
N GLN A 9 28.83 -15.48 -3.99
CA GLN A 9 28.22 -14.46 -3.14
C GLN A 9 26.93 -13.97 -3.79
N ARG A 10 25.78 -14.41 -3.25
CA ARG A 10 24.45 -14.19 -3.86
C ARG A 10 24.19 -12.70 -4.04
N HIS A 11 24.17 -12.24 -5.29
CA HIS A 11 23.93 -10.84 -5.62
C HIS A 11 22.45 -10.50 -5.40
N TYR A 12 22.17 -9.44 -4.64
CA TYR A 12 20.82 -8.99 -4.33
C TYR A 12 20.55 -7.63 -4.99
N GLY A 13 19.50 -7.54 -5.81
CA GLY A 13 19.11 -6.31 -6.49
C GLY A 13 19.74 -6.11 -7.86
N ILE A 14 19.33 -5.01 -8.51
CA ILE A 14 19.73 -4.63 -9.87
C ILE A 14 21.08 -3.88 -9.96
N THR A 15 21.73 -3.63 -8.83
CA THR A 15 23.03 -2.94 -8.73
C THR A 15 23.84 -3.54 -7.60
N SER A 16 25.16 -3.41 -7.66
CA SER A 16 26.06 -3.72 -6.55
C SER A 16 25.67 -2.96 -5.26
N PRO A 17 25.97 -3.51 -4.06
CA PRO A 17 25.80 -2.81 -2.79
C PRO A 17 26.64 -1.53 -2.69
N ILE A 18 26.14 -0.53 -1.95
CA ILE A 18 26.87 0.72 -1.66
C ILE A 18 27.92 0.49 -0.57
N SER A 19 27.67 -0.43 0.37
CA SER A 19 28.69 -0.83 1.34
C SER A 19 28.49 -2.26 1.84
N LEU A 20 29.59 -3.00 1.90
CA LEU A 20 29.69 -4.32 2.53
C LEU A 20 30.23 -4.26 3.96
N ALA A 21 30.38 -3.06 4.54
CA ALA A 21 30.96 -2.90 5.87
C ALA A 21 30.17 -3.69 6.94
N PRO A 22 30.84 -4.46 7.82
CA PRO A 22 30.19 -5.09 8.96
C PRO A 22 29.72 -4.03 9.97
N PRO A 23 28.75 -4.36 10.84
CA PRO A 23 28.30 -3.47 11.89
C PRO A 23 29.37 -3.32 12.98
N LYS A 24 29.31 -2.21 13.71
CA LYS A 24 30.14 -1.94 14.89
C LYS A 24 29.34 -2.20 16.16
N ASP A 25 30.00 -2.33 17.31
CA ASP A 25 29.34 -2.56 18.60
C ASP A 25 28.31 -1.46 18.94
N ILE A 26 28.58 -0.21 18.51
CA ILE A 26 27.64 0.91 18.63
C ILE A 26 26.38 0.74 17.76
N ASP A 27 26.46 0.10 16.59
CA ASP A 27 25.28 -0.23 15.77
C ASP A 27 24.40 -1.28 16.46
N CYS A 28 25.00 -2.23 17.20
CA CYS A 28 24.30 -3.21 18.04
C CYS A 28 23.54 -2.51 19.17
N VAL A 29 24.22 -1.67 19.95
CA VAL A 29 23.61 -0.87 21.05
C VAL A 29 22.49 0.03 20.53
N GLN A 30 22.70 0.69 19.38
CA GLN A 30 21.66 1.51 18.75
C GLN A 30 20.49 0.68 18.21
N THR A 31 20.72 -0.57 17.80
CA THR A 31 19.64 -1.49 17.38
C THR A 31 18.79 -1.93 18.58
N GLN A 32 19.40 -2.20 19.73
CA GLN A 32 18.66 -2.46 20.97
C GLN A 32 17.82 -1.24 21.39
N LYS A 33 18.41 -0.04 21.43
CA LYS A 33 17.67 1.20 21.73
C LYS A 33 16.50 1.46 20.77
N LEU A 34 16.64 1.10 19.50
CA LEU A 34 15.56 1.16 18.50
C LEU A 34 14.43 0.17 18.82
N VAL A 35 14.73 -1.07 19.22
CA VAL A 35 13.74 -2.07 19.68
C VAL A 35 12.99 -1.55 20.91
N GLU A 36 13.72 -1.04 21.90
CA GLU A 36 13.17 -0.51 23.15
C GLU A 36 12.25 0.69 22.91
N ALA A 37 12.67 1.65 22.08
CA ALA A 37 11.85 2.81 21.71
C ALA A 37 10.59 2.44 20.88
N MET A 38 10.57 1.26 20.25
CA MET A 38 9.40 0.76 19.52
C MET A 38 8.42 -0.05 20.37
N ARG A 39 8.88 -0.69 21.45
CA ARG A 39 8.05 -1.58 22.30
C ARG A 39 6.75 -0.92 22.81
N PRO A 40 6.73 0.35 23.28
CA PRO A 40 5.50 1.02 23.75
C PRO A 40 4.43 1.25 22.67
N PHE A 41 4.74 1.02 21.38
CA PHE A 41 3.82 1.26 20.26
C PHE A 41 3.12 -0.01 19.75
N GLY A 42 3.27 -1.16 20.42
CA GLY A 42 2.56 -2.41 20.06
C GLY A 42 2.97 -3.00 18.70
N VAL A 43 4.17 -2.68 18.21
CA VAL A 43 4.68 -3.15 16.89
C VAL A 43 5.34 -4.54 16.93
N PHE A 44 5.39 -5.14 18.11
CA PHE A 44 5.71 -6.52 18.35
C PHE A 44 4.45 -7.20 18.92
N GLU A 45 4.17 -8.41 18.45
CA GLU A 45 3.04 -9.25 18.88
C GLU A 45 3.55 -10.34 19.83
N ASP A 46 2.78 -10.70 20.84
CA ASP A 46 3.25 -11.66 21.85
C ASP A 46 3.22 -13.10 21.30
N GLU A 47 3.97 -14.01 21.92
CA GLU A 47 4.04 -15.40 21.45
C GLU A 47 2.68 -16.13 21.57
N GLU A 48 1.86 -15.77 22.57
CA GLU A 48 0.49 -16.28 22.72
C GLU A 48 -0.43 -15.84 21.56
N GLU A 49 -0.39 -14.55 21.18
CA GLU A 49 -1.12 -14.01 20.03
C GLU A 49 -0.67 -14.68 18.72
N GLN A 50 0.64 -14.87 18.53
CA GLN A 50 1.21 -15.54 17.36
C GLN A 50 0.76 -17.01 17.26
N ASN A 51 0.78 -17.74 18.38
CA ASN A 51 0.31 -19.12 18.46
C ASN A 51 -1.20 -19.24 18.18
N HIS A 52 -2.01 -18.31 18.71
CA HIS A 52 -3.45 -18.25 18.43
C HIS A 52 -3.74 -18.05 16.94
N ARG A 53 -3.03 -17.11 16.27
CA ARG A 53 -3.12 -16.93 14.82
C ARG A 53 -2.77 -18.20 14.04
N GLN A 54 -1.73 -18.93 14.46
CA GLN A 54 -1.35 -20.18 13.81
C GLN A 54 -2.42 -21.26 13.98
N VAL A 55 -3.08 -21.36 15.15
CA VAL A 55 -4.20 -22.28 15.37
C VAL A 55 -5.41 -21.90 14.50
N VAL A 56 -5.76 -20.61 14.41
CA VAL A 56 -6.87 -20.13 13.56
C VAL A 56 -6.60 -20.39 12.07
N LEU A 57 -5.37 -20.17 11.59
CA LEU A 57 -4.97 -20.49 10.22
C LEU A 57 -5.05 -21.99 9.92
N THR A 58 -4.65 -22.85 10.85
CA THR A 58 -4.79 -24.31 10.69
C THR A 58 -6.25 -24.73 10.59
N LYS A 59 -7.13 -24.21 11.47
CA LYS A 59 -8.59 -24.44 11.39
C LYS A 59 -9.17 -24.00 10.04
N LEU A 60 -8.84 -22.78 9.59
CA LEU A 60 -9.36 -22.24 8.33
C LEU A 60 -8.87 -23.03 7.11
N ASN A 61 -7.61 -23.50 7.12
CA ASN A 61 -7.07 -24.32 6.05
C ASN A 61 -7.75 -25.71 5.97
N ASN A 62 -8.16 -26.27 7.10
CA ASN A 62 -8.94 -27.51 7.13
C ASN A 62 -10.35 -27.29 6.58
N LEU A 63 -11.06 -26.22 7.00
CA LEU A 63 -12.37 -25.85 6.45
C LEU A 63 -12.34 -25.68 4.92
N VAL A 64 -11.25 -25.14 4.37
CA VAL A 64 -11.03 -25.04 2.91
C VAL A 64 -10.85 -26.42 2.25
N LYS A 65 -10.07 -27.32 2.85
CA LYS A 65 -9.87 -28.68 2.31
C LYS A 65 -11.16 -29.51 2.37
N GLU A 66 -11.89 -29.45 3.48
CA GLU A 66 -13.20 -30.08 3.65
C GLU A 66 -14.18 -29.60 2.57
N TRP A 67 -14.36 -28.29 2.45
CA TRP A 67 -15.23 -27.68 1.43
C TRP A 67 -14.87 -28.12 0.00
N ILE A 68 -13.58 -28.17 -0.33
CA ILE A 68 -13.13 -28.57 -1.67
C ILE A 68 -13.38 -30.07 -1.93
N SER A 69 -13.33 -30.94 -0.92
CA SER A 69 -13.74 -32.35 -1.06
C SER A 69 -15.25 -32.47 -1.25
N GLU A 70 -16.06 -31.84 -0.38
CA GLU A 70 -17.52 -31.81 -0.44
C GLU A 70 -18.03 -31.31 -1.82
N LEU A 71 -17.41 -30.24 -2.32
CA LEU A 71 -17.68 -29.68 -3.63
C LEU A 71 -17.22 -30.58 -4.79
N GLY A 72 -16.11 -31.32 -4.61
CA GLY A 72 -15.65 -32.32 -5.56
C GLY A 72 -16.62 -33.50 -5.69
N GLU A 73 -17.13 -33.99 -4.56
CA GLU A 73 -18.12 -35.07 -4.48
C GLU A 73 -19.46 -34.65 -5.10
N SER A 74 -19.99 -33.48 -4.74
CA SER A 74 -21.22 -32.93 -5.34
C SER A 74 -21.11 -32.67 -6.86
N LYS A 75 -19.92 -32.40 -7.38
CA LYS A 75 -19.64 -32.31 -8.83
C LYS A 75 -19.30 -33.66 -9.48
N ASN A 76 -19.59 -34.77 -8.79
CA ASN A 76 -19.42 -36.16 -9.26
C ASN A 76 -17.99 -36.50 -9.71
N LEU A 77 -16.97 -35.96 -9.01
CA LEU A 77 -15.60 -36.46 -9.19
C LEU A 77 -15.49 -37.90 -8.66
N PRO A 78 -14.65 -38.76 -9.27
CA PRO A 78 -14.37 -40.09 -8.71
C PRO A 78 -13.88 -39.99 -7.26
N PRO A 79 -14.31 -40.85 -6.31
CA PRO A 79 -13.91 -40.74 -4.91
C PRO A 79 -12.39 -40.74 -4.67
N SER A 80 -11.64 -41.50 -5.49
CA SER A 80 -10.17 -41.52 -5.49
C SER A 80 -9.53 -40.21 -5.97
N ALA A 81 -10.24 -39.44 -6.80
CA ALA A 81 -9.85 -38.08 -7.15
C ALA A 81 -10.25 -37.09 -6.06
N ALA A 82 -11.51 -37.14 -5.57
CA ALA A 82 -12.06 -36.27 -4.52
C ALA A 82 -11.15 -36.19 -3.28
N ALA A 83 -10.80 -37.34 -2.70
CA ALA A 83 -9.91 -37.44 -1.54
C ALA A 83 -8.48 -36.88 -1.77
N ASN A 84 -8.07 -36.72 -3.03
CA ASN A 84 -6.75 -36.21 -3.42
C ASN A 84 -6.80 -34.82 -4.08
N VAL A 85 -7.96 -34.14 -4.10
CA VAL A 85 -8.10 -32.80 -4.67
C VAL A 85 -7.22 -31.79 -3.93
N GLY A 86 -7.15 -31.89 -2.61
CA GLY A 86 -6.39 -30.98 -1.75
C GLY A 86 -6.99 -29.57 -1.73
N GLY A 87 -6.17 -28.55 -1.99
CA GLY A 87 -6.50 -27.15 -1.74
C GLY A 87 -5.74 -26.61 -0.52
N LYS A 88 -5.40 -25.33 -0.55
CA LYS A 88 -4.53 -24.73 0.48
C LYS A 88 -4.72 -23.23 0.62
N ILE A 89 -4.58 -22.74 1.86
CA ILE A 89 -4.47 -21.31 2.15
C ILE A 89 -3.00 -20.88 2.16
N PHE A 90 -2.72 -19.73 1.55
CA PHE A 90 -1.44 -19.05 1.64
C PHE A 90 -1.64 -17.67 2.26
N THR A 91 -0.87 -17.34 3.29
CA THR A 91 -0.85 -15.98 3.83
C THR A 91 0.06 -15.07 3.02
N PHE A 92 -0.24 -13.78 3.01
CA PHE A 92 0.61 -12.76 2.39
C PHE A 92 0.69 -11.49 3.25
N GLY A 93 1.14 -10.39 2.64
CA GLY A 93 1.06 -9.06 3.23
C GLY A 93 1.77 -8.96 4.58
N SER A 94 1.14 -8.31 5.55
CA SER A 94 1.87 -7.83 6.72
C SER A 94 2.24 -8.94 7.72
N TYR A 95 1.36 -9.95 7.84
CA TYR A 95 1.56 -11.14 8.67
C TYR A 95 2.65 -12.06 8.11
N LYS A 96 2.57 -12.43 6.83
CA LYS A 96 3.56 -13.31 6.16
C LYS A 96 4.98 -12.72 6.15
N LEU A 97 5.11 -11.39 6.04
CA LEU A 97 6.40 -10.71 6.18
C LEU A 97 6.97 -10.79 7.61
N GLY A 98 6.15 -11.05 8.63
CA GLY A 98 6.53 -11.01 10.05
C GLY A 98 6.64 -9.59 10.62
N VAL A 99 5.85 -8.65 10.10
CA VAL A 99 5.87 -7.23 10.48
C VAL A 99 4.48 -6.65 10.75
N HIS A 100 3.50 -7.52 11.00
CA HIS A 100 2.21 -7.14 11.56
C HIS A 100 2.37 -6.55 12.96
N THR A 101 1.31 -5.94 13.46
CA THR A 101 1.22 -5.35 14.81
C THR A 101 0.11 -6.05 15.58
N LYS A 102 0.02 -5.86 16.90
CA LYS A 102 -1.13 -6.35 17.67
C LYS A 102 -2.44 -5.86 17.07
N GLY A 103 -3.46 -6.71 17.06
CA GLY A 103 -4.76 -6.44 16.44
C GLY A 103 -4.73 -6.23 14.92
N ALA A 104 -3.65 -6.57 14.21
CA ALA A 104 -3.63 -6.52 12.75
C ALA A 104 -4.41 -7.69 12.10
N ASP A 105 -4.85 -7.44 10.88
CA ASP A 105 -5.48 -8.35 9.94
C ASP A 105 -4.52 -9.43 9.40
N ILE A 106 -5.09 -10.57 8.98
CA ILE A 106 -4.38 -11.60 8.22
C ILE A 106 -4.84 -11.59 6.75
N ASP A 107 -3.97 -11.09 5.87
CA ASP A 107 -4.06 -11.25 4.43
C ASP A 107 -3.90 -12.75 4.04
N ALA A 108 -4.90 -13.35 3.39
CA ALA A 108 -4.89 -14.76 2.99
C ALA A 108 -5.51 -15.01 1.61
N VAL A 109 -5.00 -15.98 0.85
CA VAL A 109 -5.62 -16.48 -0.38
C VAL A 109 -5.97 -17.96 -0.26
N CYS A 110 -7.23 -18.29 -0.53
CA CYS A 110 -7.69 -19.65 -0.79
C CYS A 110 -7.29 -20.05 -2.22
N VAL A 111 -6.42 -21.05 -2.34
CA VAL A 111 -5.95 -21.59 -3.63
C VAL A 111 -6.62 -22.94 -3.88
N ALA A 112 -7.45 -22.98 -4.92
CA ALA A 112 -8.31 -24.12 -5.25
C ALA A 112 -8.04 -24.66 -6.68
N PRO A 113 -8.33 -25.94 -6.95
CA PRO A 113 -8.15 -26.55 -8.27
C PRO A 113 -9.29 -26.24 -9.25
N ARG A 114 -9.09 -26.63 -10.52
CA ARG A 114 -9.82 -26.12 -11.70
C ARG A 114 -11.35 -26.25 -11.70
N HIS A 115 -11.93 -27.15 -10.90
CA HIS A 115 -13.38 -27.40 -10.83
C HIS A 115 -14.09 -26.55 -9.76
N VAL A 116 -13.33 -25.86 -8.90
CA VAL A 116 -13.85 -24.96 -7.87
C VAL A 116 -13.96 -23.56 -8.50
N GLU A 117 -15.17 -23.05 -8.62
CA GLU A 117 -15.46 -21.77 -9.24
C GLU A 117 -15.49 -20.62 -8.22
N ARG A 118 -15.48 -19.38 -8.71
CA ARG A 118 -15.57 -18.18 -7.86
C ARG A 118 -16.96 -18.02 -7.24
N SER A 119 -17.99 -18.44 -7.97
CA SER A 119 -19.36 -18.63 -7.49
C SER A 119 -19.40 -19.55 -6.27
N ASP A 120 -18.79 -20.73 -6.36
CA ASP A 120 -18.74 -21.68 -5.24
C ASP A 120 -18.10 -21.05 -3.98
N PHE A 121 -17.01 -20.28 -4.15
CA PHE A 121 -16.35 -19.59 -3.03
C PHE A 121 -17.23 -18.52 -2.37
N PHE A 122 -17.96 -17.71 -3.15
CA PHE A 122 -18.83 -16.67 -2.58
C PHE A 122 -20.22 -17.18 -2.15
N GLN A 123 -20.56 -18.43 -2.47
CA GLN A 123 -21.85 -19.05 -2.11
C GLN A 123 -21.65 -20.23 -1.13
N SER A 124 -21.16 -21.37 -1.60
CA SER A 124 -21.09 -22.59 -0.77
C SER A 124 -20.04 -22.49 0.35
N PHE A 125 -18.86 -21.90 0.08
CA PHE A 125 -17.88 -21.67 1.16
C PHE A 125 -18.33 -20.57 2.12
N PHE A 126 -18.96 -19.50 1.63
CA PHE A 126 -19.51 -18.44 2.47
C PHE A 126 -20.54 -18.98 3.46
N GLU A 127 -21.48 -19.82 3.01
CA GLU A 127 -22.43 -20.47 3.91
C GLU A 127 -21.73 -21.49 4.84
N LYS A 128 -20.70 -22.24 4.41
CA LYS A 128 -19.92 -23.11 5.32
C LYS A 128 -19.22 -22.32 6.44
N LEU A 129 -18.69 -21.12 6.15
CA LEU A 129 -18.11 -20.21 7.15
C LEU A 129 -19.17 -19.68 8.13
N LYS A 130 -20.36 -19.31 7.61
CA LYS A 130 -21.48 -18.77 8.39
C LYS A 130 -22.05 -19.76 9.42
N HIS A 131 -21.87 -21.06 9.21
CA HIS A 131 -22.24 -22.11 10.18
C HIS A 131 -21.18 -22.35 11.28
N GLN A 132 -20.04 -21.64 11.27
CA GLN A 132 -19.00 -21.76 12.30
C GLN A 132 -19.26 -20.78 13.46
N GLU A 133 -19.56 -21.29 14.67
CA GLU A 133 -19.86 -20.46 15.86
C GLU A 133 -18.77 -19.42 16.21
N LYS A 134 -17.52 -19.70 15.84
CA LYS A 134 -16.35 -18.84 16.09
C LYS A 134 -16.13 -17.77 15.01
N ILE A 135 -16.97 -17.72 13.97
CA ILE A 135 -16.89 -16.73 12.89
C ILE A 135 -17.95 -15.64 13.09
N LYS A 136 -17.52 -14.37 12.99
CA LYS A 136 -18.35 -13.18 13.11
C LYS A 136 -18.04 -12.17 12.01
N ASN A 137 -18.84 -11.11 11.90
CA ASN A 137 -18.59 -9.96 11.04
C ASN A 137 -18.33 -10.34 9.55
N LEU A 138 -18.92 -11.47 9.14
CA LEU A 138 -18.72 -12.12 7.84
C LEU A 138 -19.44 -11.35 6.73
N ARG A 139 -18.67 -10.86 5.74
CA ARG A 139 -19.14 -10.01 4.64
C ARG A 139 -18.38 -10.29 3.35
N VAL A 140 -19.05 -10.13 2.21
CA VAL A 140 -18.47 -10.30 0.86
C VAL A 140 -18.26 -8.94 0.19
N ILE A 141 -17.19 -8.80 -0.59
CA ILE A 141 -16.98 -7.65 -1.48
C ILE A 141 -16.53 -8.17 -2.86
N GLU A 142 -17.49 -8.52 -3.73
CA GLU A 142 -17.22 -9.11 -5.05
C GLU A 142 -16.72 -8.11 -6.11
N ASP A 143 -17.19 -6.86 -6.06
CA ASP A 143 -16.87 -5.80 -7.03
C ASP A 143 -15.54 -5.07 -6.76
N ALA A 144 -14.81 -5.50 -5.73
CA ALA A 144 -13.46 -4.99 -5.45
C ALA A 144 -12.46 -5.36 -6.56
N TYR A 145 -11.39 -4.57 -6.68
CA TYR A 145 -10.30 -4.82 -7.64
C TYR A 145 -9.69 -6.23 -7.48
N VAL A 146 -9.63 -6.71 -6.24
CA VAL A 146 -9.47 -8.13 -5.87
C VAL A 146 -10.70 -8.51 -5.02
N PRO A 147 -11.55 -9.44 -5.47
CA PRO A 147 -12.70 -9.91 -4.68
C PRO A 147 -12.28 -10.58 -3.37
N VAL A 148 -12.96 -10.27 -2.27
CA VAL A 148 -12.57 -10.68 -0.91
C VAL A 148 -13.79 -11.05 -0.05
N VAL A 149 -13.65 -12.08 0.79
CA VAL A 149 -14.51 -12.31 1.96
C VAL A 149 -13.75 -11.82 3.20
N LYS A 150 -14.38 -10.95 3.98
CA LYS A 150 -13.83 -10.42 5.24
C LYS A 150 -14.61 -10.97 6.42
N PHE A 151 -13.93 -11.41 7.47
CA PHE A 151 -14.57 -11.94 8.68
C PHE A 151 -13.63 -11.88 9.89
N GLU A 152 -14.21 -11.97 11.09
CA GLU A 152 -13.50 -12.25 12.34
C GLU A 152 -13.59 -13.76 12.62
N PHE A 153 -12.47 -14.43 12.87
CA PHE A 153 -12.44 -15.84 13.29
C PHE A 153 -11.69 -15.94 14.63
N ASP A 154 -12.39 -16.38 15.68
CA ASP A 154 -11.84 -16.55 17.03
C ASP A 154 -11.17 -15.26 17.57
N GLY A 155 -11.71 -14.09 17.21
CA GLY A 155 -11.20 -12.76 17.57
C GLY A 155 -10.15 -12.16 16.63
N ILE A 156 -9.81 -12.82 15.52
CA ILE A 156 -8.82 -12.35 14.54
C ILE A 156 -9.50 -11.94 13.23
N GLU A 157 -9.25 -10.73 12.74
CA GLU A 157 -9.69 -10.29 11.40
C GLU A 157 -8.91 -11.00 10.29
N ILE A 158 -9.63 -11.51 9.29
CA ILE A 158 -9.10 -12.24 8.13
C ILE A 158 -9.67 -11.66 6.83
N ASP A 159 -8.77 -11.33 5.90
CA ASP A 159 -9.07 -10.94 4.53
C ASP A 159 -8.76 -12.12 3.60
N LEU A 160 -9.79 -12.88 3.22
CA LEU A 160 -9.64 -14.06 2.38
C LEU A 160 -10.05 -13.79 0.93
N VAL A 161 -9.06 -13.72 0.05
CA VAL A 161 -9.26 -13.67 -1.42
C VAL A 161 -9.23 -15.07 -2.03
N PHE A 162 -9.70 -15.23 -3.26
CA PHE A 162 -9.79 -16.54 -3.93
C PHE A 162 -8.99 -16.59 -5.25
N ALA A 163 -8.31 -17.72 -5.46
CA ALA A 163 -7.61 -18.05 -6.69
C ALA A 163 -7.86 -19.51 -7.10
N ARG A 164 -8.46 -19.71 -8.28
CA ARG A 164 -8.59 -21.00 -8.94
C ARG A 164 -7.41 -21.22 -9.88
N LEU A 165 -6.70 -22.35 -9.76
CA LEU A 165 -5.63 -22.75 -10.67
C LEU A 165 -6.12 -23.68 -11.77
N SER A 166 -5.41 -23.70 -12.91
CA SER A 166 -5.67 -24.59 -14.05
C SER A 166 -5.33 -26.09 -13.79
N MET A 167 -5.11 -26.48 -12.53
CA MET A 167 -4.63 -27.80 -12.10
C MET A 167 -5.78 -28.69 -11.62
N GLN A 168 -5.61 -30.02 -11.69
CA GLN A 168 -6.64 -30.97 -11.21
C GLN A 168 -6.67 -31.07 -9.68
N THR A 169 -5.50 -30.98 -9.05
CA THR A 169 -5.28 -31.07 -7.60
C THR A 169 -4.36 -29.94 -7.15
N VAL A 170 -4.40 -29.60 -5.86
CA VAL A 170 -3.55 -28.58 -5.21
C VAL A 170 -2.84 -29.23 -4.03
N SER A 171 -1.54 -29.46 -4.16
CA SER A 171 -0.72 -30.11 -3.14
C SER A 171 -0.25 -29.14 -2.05
N ASP A 172 0.08 -29.65 -0.86
CA ASP A 172 0.58 -28.82 0.25
C ASP A 172 1.96 -28.19 -0.04
N ASN A 173 2.73 -28.75 -0.98
CA ASN A 173 4.06 -28.26 -1.38
C ASN A 173 4.01 -27.31 -2.61
N LEU A 174 2.83 -26.75 -2.94
CA LEU A 174 2.61 -25.90 -4.11
C LEU A 174 3.32 -24.51 -3.99
N ASP A 175 4.48 -24.35 -4.62
CA ASP A 175 5.23 -23.08 -4.67
C ASP A 175 4.64 -22.05 -5.66
N LEU A 176 3.97 -21.00 -5.18
CA LEU A 176 3.30 -20.01 -6.03
C LEU A 176 4.25 -19.09 -6.84
N GLY A 177 5.58 -19.16 -6.66
CA GLY A 177 6.55 -18.31 -7.36
C GLY A 177 6.59 -18.50 -8.88
N ASP A 178 6.35 -19.71 -9.37
CA ASP A 178 6.41 -20.07 -10.80
C ASP A 178 5.36 -19.35 -11.67
N ASP A 179 5.85 -18.60 -12.67
CA ASP A 179 5.07 -17.88 -13.68
C ASP A 179 4.11 -18.77 -14.48
N SER A 180 4.48 -20.03 -14.73
CA SER A 180 3.69 -20.95 -15.56
C SER A 180 2.27 -21.14 -15.03
N ARG A 181 2.08 -20.94 -13.72
CA ARG A 181 0.82 -21.12 -13.00
C ARG A 181 -0.18 -20.00 -13.25
N LEU A 182 0.26 -18.86 -13.77
CA LEU A 182 -0.62 -17.77 -14.22
C LEU A 182 -1.24 -18.05 -15.59
N ARG A 183 -0.81 -19.11 -16.30
CA ARG A 183 -1.28 -19.45 -17.65
C ARG A 183 -2.77 -19.83 -17.66
N SER A 184 -3.51 -19.15 -18.53
CA SER A 184 -4.96 -19.30 -18.71
C SER A 184 -5.81 -18.99 -17.47
N LEU A 185 -5.26 -18.28 -16.48
CA LEU A 185 -6.05 -17.77 -15.36
C LEU A 185 -6.83 -16.51 -15.74
N ASP A 186 -7.97 -16.28 -15.09
CA ASP A 186 -8.68 -15.02 -15.22
C ASP A 186 -7.98 -13.89 -14.42
N ILE A 187 -8.16 -12.65 -14.87
CA ILE A 187 -7.44 -11.50 -14.30
C ILE A 187 -7.73 -11.27 -12.81
N ARG A 188 -8.88 -11.71 -12.27
CA ARG A 188 -9.14 -11.60 -10.82
C ARG A 188 -8.31 -12.64 -10.04
N CYS A 189 -8.18 -13.88 -10.52
CA CYS A 189 -7.28 -14.88 -9.92
C CYS A 189 -5.81 -14.44 -9.92
N ILE A 190 -5.34 -13.86 -11.02
CA ILE A 190 -3.95 -13.35 -11.13
C ILE A 190 -3.69 -12.28 -10.06
N ARG A 191 -4.64 -11.34 -9.86
CA ARG A 191 -4.54 -10.33 -8.80
C ARG A 191 -4.54 -10.92 -7.39
N SER A 192 -5.37 -11.94 -7.13
CA SER A 192 -5.36 -12.66 -5.84
C SER A 192 -4.00 -13.31 -5.55
N LEU A 193 -3.38 -13.96 -6.56
CA LEU A 193 -2.09 -14.64 -6.41
C LEU A 193 -0.91 -13.66 -6.27
N ASN A 194 -0.99 -12.47 -6.87
CA ASN A 194 0.06 -11.45 -6.79
C ASN A 194 0.38 -11.04 -5.34
N GLY A 195 -0.58 -11.10 -4.41
CA GLY A 195 -0.35 -10.85 -2.99
C GLY A 195 0.75 -11.75 -2.40
N CYS A 196 0.60 -13.08 -2.54
CA CYS A 196 1.61 -14.05 -2.13
C CYS A 196 2.91 -13.90 -2.93
N ARG A 197 2.82 -13.89 -4.26
CA ARG A 197 4.00 -13.85 -5.16
C ARG A 197 4.92 -12.68 -4.84
N VAL A 198 4.37 -11.48 -4.68
CA VAL A 198 5.15 -10.28 -4.29
C VAL A 198 5.71 -10.39 -2.88
N THR A 199 4.96 -10.97 -1.94
CA THR A 199 5.41 -11.10 -0.55
C THR A 199 6.57 -12.08 -0.41
N ASP A 200 6.48 -13.25 -1.05
CA ASP A 200 7.54 -14.25 -1.04
C ASP A 200 8.76 -13.78 -1.85
N GLU A 201 8.59 -13.11 -3.00
CA GLU A 201 9.71 -12.48 -3.73
C GLU A 201 10.47 -11.46 -2.87
N ILE A 202 9.76 -10.58 -2.12
CA ILE A 202 10.42 -9.63 -1.20
C ILE A 202 11.27 -10.37 -0.16
N LEU A 203 10.79 -11.50 0.38
CA LEU A 203 11.53 -12.31 1.35
C LEU A 203 12.71 -13.07 0.73
N HIS A 204 12.70 -13.37 -0.57
CA HIS A 204 13.84 -13.97 -1.29
C HIS A 204 14.86 -12.93 -1.78
N LEU A 205 14.45 -11.67 -1.96
CA LEU A 205 15.26 -10.57 -2.49
C LEU A 205 15.95 -9.71 -1.40
N VAL A 206 15.88 -10.12 -0.12
CA VAL A 206 16.61 -9.49 1.00
C VAL A 206 17.72 -10.40 1.55
N PRO A 207 18.90 -9.83 1.91
CA PRO A 207 20.04 -10.61 2.39
C PRO A 207 19.90 -11.08 3.86
N ASN A 208 19.19 -10.31 4.70
CA ASN A 208 18.93 -10.67 6.09
C ASN A 208 17.46 -10.35 6.44
N LYS A 209 16.68 -11.40 6.75
CA LYS A 209 15.23 -11.30 7.00
C LYS A 209 14.90 -10.57 8.30
N GLU A 210 15.70 -10.73 9.36
CA GLU A 210 15.42 -10.11 10.66
C GLU A 210 15.77 -8.62 10.70
N ASN A 211 16.91 -8.23 10.13
CA ASN A 211 17.25 -6.82 9.95
C ASN A 211 16.24 -6.12 9.03
N PHE A 212 15.76 -6.79 7.98
CA PHE A 212 14.66 -6.31 7.14
C PHE A 212 13.36 -6.12 7.96
N ARG A 213 12.92 -7.14 8.71
CA ARG A 213 11.71 -7.11 9.56
C ARG A 213 11.74 -5.97 10.57
N LEU A 214 12.85 -5.84 11.30
CA LEU A 214 13.02 -4.82 12.34
C LEU A 214 13.07 -3.40 11.74
N THR A 215 13.78 -3.22 10.62
CA THR A 215 13.78 -1.95 9.87
C THR A 215 12.38 -1.60 9.36
N LEU A 216 11.64 -2.58 8.84
CA LEU A 216 10.29 -2.37 8.30
C LEU A 216 9.25 -2.08 9.39
N ARG A 217 9.36 -2.68 10.59
CA ARG A 217 8.57 -2.27 11.77
C ARG A 217 8.80 -0.78 12.09
N ALA A 218 10.07 -0.34 12.13
CA ALA A 218 10.43 1.05 12.40
C ALA A 218 9.89 2.03 11.34
N ILE A 219 10.06 1.71 10.05
CA ILE A 219 9.58 2.55 8.94
C ILE A 219 8.04 2.57 8.87
N LYS A 220 7.35 1.45 9.12
CA LYS A 220 5.88 1.43 9.22
C LYS A 220 5.36 2.30 10.37
N LEU A 221 6.00 2.22 11.55
CA LEU A 221 5.65 3.05 12.71
C LEU A 221 5.88 4.53 12.41
N TRP A 222 7.06 4.89 11.91
CA TRP A 222 7.41 6.24 11.48
C TRP A 222 6.38 6.78 10.46
N ALA A 223 6.10 6.06 9.37
CA ALA A 223 5.18 6.50 8.33
C ALA A 223 3.75 6.72 8.86
N LYS A 224 3.24 5.85 9.74
CA LYS A 224 1.96 6.06 10.44
C LYS A 224 1.99 7.32 11.31
N ARG A 225 3.04 7.52 12.12
CA ARG A 225 3.18 8.68 13.04
C ARG A 225 3.36 10.02 12.29
N ARG A 226 4.04 10.02 11.14
CA ARG A 226 4.20 11.20 10.27
C ARG A 226 2.99 11.47 9.37
N GLY A 227 1.99 10.59 9.33
CA GLY A 227 0.76 10.79 8.57
C GLY A 227 0.90 10.52 7.07
N ILE A 228 1.81 9.62 6.67
CA ILE A 228 2.13 9.31 5.26
C ILE A 228 1.95 7.82 4.93
N TYR A 229 1.03 7.15 5.62
CA TYR A 229 0.70 5.73 5.42
C TYR A 229 -0.77 5.59 4.98
N SER A 230 -1.04 5.61 3.67
CA SER A 230 -2.33 5.25 3.05
C SER A 230 -2.23 5.26 1.51
N ASN A 231 -2.32 4.10 0.86
CA ASN A 231 -2.38 4.01 -0.60
C ASN A 231 -3.64 4.68 -1.18
N MET A 232 -4.78 4.54 -0.49
CA MET A 232 -6.08 5.06 -0.94
C MET A 232 -6.07 6.59 -1.11
N LEU A 233 -5.30 7.27 -0.24
CA LEU A 233 -5.16 8.72 -0.19
C LEU A 233 -3.91 9.25 -0.91
N GLY A 234 -3.22 8.41 -1.68
CA GLY A 234 -2.07 8.79 -2.49
C GLY A 234 -0.73 8.85 -1.75
N PHE A 235 -0.61 8.22 -0.59
CA PHE A 235 0.66 7.92 0.08
C PHE A 235 1.06 6.46 -0.15
N LEU A 236 2.08 5.97 0.56
CA LEU A 236 2.54 4.58 0.42
C LEU A 236 1.75 3.61 1.30
N GLY A 237 1.39 2.46 0.72
CA GLY A 237 0.85 1.30 1.45
C GLY A 237 1.94 0.36 1.97
N GLY A 238 1.55 -0.65 2.75
CA GLY A 238 2.48 -1.57 3.43
C GLY A 238 3.48 -2.26 2.51
N VAL A 239 3.05 -2.76 1.35
CA VAL A 239 3.92 -3.40 0.36
C VAL A 239 4.91 -2.42 -0.26
N SER A 240 4.51 -1.17 -0.52
CA SER A 240 5.39 -0.12 -1.05
C SER A 240 6.49 0.23 -0.05
N TRP A 241 6.15 0.35 1.24
CA TRP A 241 7.15 0.50 2.32
C TRP A 241 8.08 -0.71 2.43
N ALA A 242 7.55 -1.93 2.31
CA ALA A 242 8.35 -3.16 2.31
C ALA A 242 9.38 -3.17 1.18
N MET A 243 9.01 -2.75 -0.03
CA MET A 243 9.94 -2.69 -1.16
C MET A 243 11.02 -1.62 -1.01
N LEU A 244 10.70 -0.43 -0.47
CA LEU A 244 11.73 0.58 -0.15
C LEU A 244 12.74 0.06 0.90
N VAL A 245 12.26 -0.59 1.96
CA VAL A 245 13.13 -1.18 2.99
C VAL A 245 13.95 -2.34 2.42
N ALA A 246 13.35 -3.24 1.64
CA ALA A 246 14.06 -4.31 0.96
C ALA A 246 15.18 -3.77 0.07
N ARG A 247 14.92 -2.72 -0.73
CA ARG A 247 15.95 -2.08 -1.57
C ARG A 247 17.08 -1.48 -0.72
N THR A 248 16.77 -0.93 0.45
CA THR A 248 17.80 -0.46 1.39
C THR A 248 18.67 -1.62 1.90
N CYS A 249 18.08 -2.76 2.25
CA CYS A 249 18.82 -3.96 2.66
C CYS A 249 19.71 -4.51 1.54
N GLN A 250 19.29 -4.47 0.27
CA GLN A 250 20.14 -4.84 -0.87
C GLN A 250 21.39 -3.97 -1.00
N LEU A 251 21.26 -2.66 -0.74
CA LEU A 251 22.36 -1.70 -0.87
C LEU A 251 23.34 -1.75 0.33
N TYR A 252 22.93 -2.35 1.45
CA TYR A 252 23.70 -2.44 2.70
C TYR A 252 23.51 -3.83 3.36
N PRO A 253 23.93 -4.94 2.73
CA PRO A 253 23.52 -6.30 3.10
C PRO A 253 23.96 -6.76 4.50
N ASN A 254 25.07 -6.22 5.00
CA ASN A 254 25.66 -6.59 6.30
C ASN A 254 25.20 -5.67 7.45
N ALA A 255 24.39 -4.64 7.18
CA ALA A 255 24.04 -3.63 8.17
C ALA A 255 22.91 -4.08 9.12
N LEU A 256 22.96 -3.60 10.38
CA LEU A 256 21.90 -3.80 11.37
C LEU A 256 20.77 -2.79 11.19
N ALA A 257 19.62 -3.04 11.84
CA ALA A 257 18.41 -2.24 11.67
C ALA A 257 18.59 -0.74 12.04
N SER A 258 19.39 -0.40 13.05
CA SER A 258 19.69 1.01 13.40
C SER A 258 20.36 1.74 12.23
N THR A 259 21.39 1.14 11.66
CA THR A 259 22.11 1.63 10.48
C THR A 259 21.19 1.68 9.26
N LEU A 260 20.40 0.62 9.01
CA LEU A 260 19.47 0.52 7.88
C LEU A 260 18.37 1.59 7.92
N VAL A 261 17.81 1.92 9.09
CA VAL A 261 16.82 3.02 9.21
C VAL A 261 17.45 4.37 8.84
N ASN A 262 18.71 4.63 9.19
CA ASN A 262 19.42 5.82 8.70
C ASN A 262 19.68 5.77 7.18
N LYS A 263 20.13 4.61 6.66
CA LYS A 263 20.40 4.45 5.22
C LYS A 263 19.15 4.54 4.36
N PHE A 264 18.01 4.10 4.85
CA PHE A 264 16.71 4.26 4.22
C PHE A 264 16.41 5.74 3.94
N PHE A 265 16.54 6.60 4.96
CA PHE A 265 16.36 8.04 4.77
C PHE A 265 17.44 8.66 3.90
N LEU A 266 18.70 8.22 3.99
CA LEU A 266 19.78 8.71 3.15
C LEU A 266 19.55 8.41 1.65
N VAL A 267 19.04 7.23 1.33
CA VAL A 267 18.71 6.83 -0.04
C VAL A 267 17.49 7.61 -0.54
N PHE A 268 16.34 7.54 0.15
CA PHE A 268 15.08 8.09 -0.42
C PHE A 268 14.90 9.61 -0.28
N SER A 269 15.70 10.29 0.56
CA SER A 269 15.79 11.77 0.53
C SER A 269 16.64 12.32 -0.62
N LYS A 270 17.47 11.47 -1.25
CA LYS A 270 18.33 11.77 -2.40
C LYS A 270 17.90 11.08 -3.70
N TRP A 271 16.87 10.24 -3.66
CA TRP A 271 16.43 9.47 -4.83
C TRP A 271 15.83 10.37 -5.90
N GLU A 272 16.30 10.21 -7.14
CA GLU A 272 15.93 11.04 -8.28
C GLU A 272 14.59 10.59 -8.90
N TRP A 273 13.50 10.89 -8.22
CA TRP A 273 12.14 10.64 -8.73
C TRP A 273 11.91 11.40 -10.05
N PRO A 274 11.39 10.76 -11.11
CA PRO A 274 10.59 9.54 -11.10
C PRO A 274 11.34 8.23 -11.44
N ASN A 275 12.67 8.14 -11.27
CA ASN A 275 13.38 6.86 -11.51
C ASN A 275 12.77 5.73 -10.65
N PRO A 276 12.49 4.54 -11.22
CA PRO A 276 11.74 3.49 -10.52
C PRO A 276 12.58 2.72 -9.50
N VAL A 277 11.98 2.43 -8.36
CA VAL A 277 12.56 1.48 -7.39
C VAL A 277 12.24 0.05 -7.83
N LEU A 278 13.29 -0.71 -8.14
CA LEU A 278 13.27 -2.11 -8.59
C LEU A 278 14.05 -3.01 -7.62
N LEU A 279 13.51 -4.19 -7.31
CA LEU A 279 14.15 -5.19 -6.43
C LEU A 279 14.87 -6.33 -7.17
N LYS A 280 14.48 -6.61 -8.41
CA LYS A 280 15.19 -7.48 -9.36
C LYS A 280 15.00 -6.91 -10.78
N GLN A 281 15.71 -7.47 -11.76
CA GLN A 281 15.44 -7.13 -13.15
C GLN A 281 14.04 -7.67 -13.53
N PRO A 282 13.22 -6.92 -14.27
CA PRO A 282 12.00 -7.47 -14.84
C PRO A 282 12.34 -8.64 -15.78
N GLU A 283 11.70 -9.78 -15.56
CA GLU A 283 11.83 -10.97 -16.41
C GLU A 283 10.73 -10.91 -17.48
N GLU A 284 11.11 -11.13 -18.75
CA GLU A 284 10.15 -11.20 -19.86
C GLU A 284 9.42 -12.55 -19.84
N SER A 285 8.08 -12.51 -19.94
CA SER A 285 7.22 -13.69 -19.77
C SER A 285 6.11 -13.70 -20.81
N ASN A 286 5.98 -14.81 -21.52
CA ASN A 286 5.19 -14.98 -22.75
C ASN A 286 3.66 -15.01 -22.53
N LEU A 287 3.17 -14.56 -21.37
CA LEU A 287 1.76 -14.57 -20.99
C LEU A 287 0.99 -13.30 -21.39
N ASN A 288 1.68 -12.29 -21.95
CA ASN A 288 1.10 -11.04 -22.46
C ASN A 288 0.20 -10.29 -21.45
N LEU A 289 0.47 -10.44 -20.15
CA LEU A 289 -0.23 -9.73 -19.09
C LEU A 289 0.22 -8.25 -19.02
N PRO A 290 -0.62 -7.32 -18.53
CA PRO A 290 -0.23 -5.92 -18.39
C PRO A 290 0.90 -5.74 -17.36
N VAL A 291 2.10 -5.45 -17.85
CA VAL A 291 3.30 -5.10 -17.07
C VAL A 291 3.50 -3.58 -17.10
N TRP A 292 3.99 -3.01 -15.99
CA TRP A 292 4.41 -1.62 -15.92
C TRP A 292 5.67 -1.38 -16.77
N ASP A 293 5.55 -0.58 -17.83
CA ASP A 293 6.70 -0.14 -18.63
C ASP A 293 6.44 1.25 -19.25
N PRO A 294 7.09 2.32 -18.75
CA PRO A 294 6.91 3.68 -19.29
C PRO A 294 7.47 3.84 -20.71
N ARG A 295 8.28 2.90 -21.22
CA ARG A 295 8.72 2.91 -22.62
C ARG A 295 7.53 2.61 -23.53
N VAL A 296 6.78 1.54 -23.21
CA VAL A 296 5.67 1.00 -24.01
C VAL A 296 4.34 1.69 -23.72
N ASN A 297 4.00 1.88 -22.44
CA ASN A 297 2.71 2.41 -22.00
C ASN A 297 2.79 3.93 -21.71
N PRO A 298 2.09 4.80 -22.46
CA PRO A 298 2.11 6.24 -22.22
C PRO A 298 1.59 6.64 -20.83
N SER A 299 0.65 5.89 -20.25
CA SER A 299 0.08 6.18 -18.93
C SER A 299 1.14 6.07 -17.82
N ASP A 300 2.04 5.10 -17.95
CA ASP A 300 3.08 4.79 -16.97
C ASP A 300 4.15 5.88 -16.87
N ARG A 301 4.29 6.73 -17.91
CA ARG A 301 5.20 7.88 -17.96
C ARG A 301 4.82 8.99 -16.99
N TYR A 302 3.56 9.05 -16.56
CA TYR A 302 3.06 10.07 -15.65
C TYR A 302 3.20 9.70 -14.16
N HIS A 303 3.68 8.48 -13.83
CA HIS A 303 3.90 8.08 -12.44
C HIS A 303 5.06 8.86 -11.80
N VAL A 304 4.74 9.66 -10.78
CA VAL A 304 5.70 10.63 -10.19
C VAL A 304 6.68 10.03 -9.19
N MET A 305 6.42 8.83 -8.67
CA MET A 305 7.18 8.14 -7.61
C MET A 305 7.08 6.59 -7.73
N PRO A 306 7.45 5.97 -8.87
CA PRO A 306 7.17 4.56 -9.12
C PRO A 306 7.98 3.59 -8.24
N ILE A 307 7.29 2.61 -7.65
CA ILE A 307 7.88 1.51 -6.87
C ILE A 307 7.28 0.21 -7.40
N ILE A 308 8.11 -0.65 -7.97
CA ILE A 308 7.65 -1.72 -8.86
C ILE A 308 7.70 -3.08 -8.17
N THR A 309 6.61 -3.84 -8.25
CA THR A 309 6.54 -5.17 -7.66
C THR A 309 7.49 -6.16 -8.36
N PRO A 310 8.25 -6.99 -7.62
CA PRO A 310 9.24 -7.90 -8.22
C PRO A 310 8.61 -9.05 -9.03
N ALA A 311 7.50 -9.61 -8.55
CA ALA A 311 6.82 -10.72 -9.23
C ALA A 311 6.15 -10.28 -10.54
N TYR A 312 6.19 -11.14 -11.56
CA TYR A 312 5.41 -10.97 -12.79
C TYR A 312 3.92 -11.25 -12.53
N PRO A 313 2.99 -10.50 -13.15
CA PRO A 313 3.23 -9.27 -13.93
C PRO A 313 3.60 -8.09 -13.02
N GLN A 314 4.71 -7.42 -13.31
CA GLN A 314 5.24 -6.34 -12.49
C GLN A 314 4.34 -5.10 -12.61
N GLN A 315 3.98 -4.50 -11.47
CA GLN A 315 3.05 -3.38 -11.39
C GLN A 315 3.62 -2.26 -10.51
N ASN A 316 3.25 -1.01 -10.81
CA ASN A 316 3.59 0.11 -9.95
C ASN A 316 2.68 0.13 -8.70
N SER A 317 3.23 -0.12 -7.51
CA SER A 317 2.47 -0.12 -6.25
C SER A 317 2.13 1.28 -5.71
N THR A 318 2.49 2.34 -6.45
CA THR A 318 2.33 3.75 -6.05
C THR A 318 1.64 4.61 -7.09
N TYR A 319 0.86 4.01 -7.99
CA TYR A 319 0.10 4.70 -9.04
C TYR A 319 -0.86 5.80 -8.52
N ASN A 320 -1.24 5.76 -7.23
CA ASN A 320 -2.06 6.79 -6.57
C ASN A 320 -1.28 8.03 -6.08
N VAL A 321 0.07 8.01 -6.11
CA VAL A 321 0.89 9.12 -5.57
C VAL A 321 0.79 10.35 -6.48
N SER A 322 0.52 11.51 -5.88
CA SER A 322 0.37 12.80 -6.56
C SER A 322 1.64 13.65 -6.40
N ILE A 323 1.70 14.80 -7.08
CA ILE A 323 2.82 15.74 -6.94
C ILE A 323 2.91 16.25 -5.49
N SER A 324 1.75 16.58 -4.87
CA SER A 324 1.64 17.01 -3.48
C SER A 324 2.09 15.94 -2.50
N THR A 325 1.58 14.70 -2.61
CA THR A 325 1.92 13.65 -1.64
C THR A 325 3.38 13.20 -1.79
N ARG A 326 3.92 13.17 -3.01
CA ARG A 326 5.36 13.01 -3.27
C ARG A 326 6.18 14.09 -2.58
N ALA A 327 5.80 15.37 -2.71
CA ALA A 327 6.52 16.49 -2.09
C ALA A 327 6.55 16.36 -0.56
N VAL A 328 5.41 16.02 0.07
CA VAL A 328 5.32 15.73 1.50
C VAL A 328 6.22 14.57 1.91
N MET A 329 6.22 13.46 1.17
CA MET A 329 7.08 12.31 1.50
C MET A 329 8.58 12.63 1.37
N VAL A 330 8.99 13.41 0.36
CA VAL A 330 10.38 13.87 0.19
C VAL A 330 10.80 14.84 1.30
N GLU A 331 9.89 15.68 1.80
CA GLU A 331 10.13 16.52 2.99
C GLU A 331 10.36 15.67 4.24
N GLU A 332 9.46 14.71 4.52
CA GLU A 332 9.55 13.85 5.70
C GLU A 332 10.75 12.88 5.63
N PHE A 333 11.19 12.44 4.44
CA PHE A 333 12.46 11.70 4.28
C PHE A 333 13.69 12.52 4.67
N LYS A 334 13.72 13.81 4.31
CA LYS A 334 14.81 14.73 4.71
C LYS A 334 14.79 14.98 6.22
N HIS A 335 13.61 15.13 6.81
CA HIS A 335 13.43 15.19 8.27
C HIS A 335 13.90 13.90 8.97
N GLY A 336 13.54 12.71 8.46
CA GLY A 336 13.99 11.42 8.98
C GLY A 336 15.51 11.25 8.91
N LEU A 337 16.15 11.73 7.84
CA LEU A 337 17.62 11.73 7.73
C LEU A 337 18.26 12.64 8.78
N ALA A 338 17.73 13.85 8.99
CA ALA A 338 18.24 14.76 10.01
C ALA A 338 18.14 14.15 11.41
N VAL A 339 16.96 13.66 11.79
CA VAL A 339 16.72 13.05 13.12
C VAL A 339 17.58 11.80 13.33
N THR A 340 17.72 10.90 12.34
CA THR A 340 18.58 9.72 12.50
C THR A 340 20.07 10.05 12.53
N ASN A 341 20.52 11.09 11.82
CA ASN A 341 21.89 11.58 11.94
C ASN A 341 22.18 12.14 13.35
N GLU A 342 21.22 12.86 13.97
CA GLU A 342 21.35 13.32 15.36
C GLU A 342 21.41 12.15 16.35
N ILE A 343 20.58 11.12 16.17
CA ILE A 343 20.55 9.94 17.03
C ILE A 343 21.87 9.15 16.96
N LEU A 344 22.38 8.91 15.74
CA LEU A 344 23.67 8.23 15.55
C LEU A 344 24.88 9.08 16.01
N GLN A 345 24.71 10.40 16.15
CA GLN A 345 25.69 11.30 16.79
C GLN A 345 25.51 11.39 18.32
N GLY A 346 24.57 10.65 18.92
CA GLY A 346 24.31 10.67 20.37
C GLY A 346 23.60 11.94 20.87
N LYS A 347 23.00 12.74 19.98
CA LYS A 347 22.36 14.02 20.31
C LYS A 347 20.85 13.90 20.60
N SER A 348 20.26 12.73 20.43
CA SER A 348 18.83 12.44 20.61
C SER A 348 18.59 10.93 20.67
N ASP A 349 17.44 10.50 21.19
CA ASP A 349 17.02 9.09 21.21
C ASP A 349 15.99 8.75 20.13
N TRP A 350 15.81 7.46 19.85
CA TRP A 350 14.91 6.93 18.82
C TRP A 350 13.43 7.32 18.99
N SER A 351 13.00 7.66 20.20
CA SER A 351 11.66 8.21 20.47
C SER A 351 11.34 9.46 19.63
N LYS A 352 12.36 10.29 19.33
CA LYS A 352 12.26 11.50 18.49
C LYS A 352 11.85 11.18 17.04
N LEU A 353 12.25 10.02 16.52
CA LEU A 353 11.84 9.57 15.18
C LEU A 353 10.33 9.26 15.11
N PHE A 354 9.74 8.83 16.22
CA PHE A 354 8.33 8.47 16.34
C PHE A 354 7.45 9.61 16.89
N GLU A 355 7.98 10.84 16.99
CA GLU A 355 7.17 12.03 17.25
C GLU A 355 6.12 12.25 16.14
N PRO A 356 4.84 12.43 16.50
CA PRO A 356 3.77 12.57 15.52
C PRO A 356 3.90 13.90 14.76
N LEU A 357 3.39 13.95 13.53
CA LEU A 357 3.35 15.21 12.79
C LEU A 357 2.35 16.19 13.44
N ASN A 358 2.82 17.38 13.83
CA ASN A 358 1.97 18.51 14.29
C ASN A 358 1.20 19.16 13.11
N PHE A 359 0.41 18.34 12.41
CA PHE A 359 -0.27 18.66 11.15
C PHE A 359 -1.08 19.97 11.22
N PHE A 360 -1.90 20.12 12.26
CA PHE A 360 -2.75 21.30 12.49
C PHE A 360 -2.00 22.59 12.84
N GLN A 361 -0.68 22.50 13.08
CA GLN A 361 0.20 23.64 13.29
C GLN A 361 1.04 23.95 12.04
N LYS A 362 1.36 22.94 11.21
CA LYS A 362 2.24 23.03 10.02
C LYS A 362 1.69 23.95 8.92
N TYR A 363 0.39 23.95 8.65
CA TYR A 363 -0.22 24.75 7.57
C TYR A 363 -0.95 25.99 8.09
N LYS A 364 -0.94 27.08 7.31
CA LYS A 364 -1.72 28.31 7.57
C LYS A 364 -3.21 28.15 7.22
N HIS A 365 -3.51 27.30 6.23
CA HIS A 365 -4.84 27.11 5.64
C HIS A 365 -5.17 25.63 5.53
N TYR A 366 -6.44 25.30 5.68
CA TYR A 366 -6.96 23.96 5.57
C TYR A 366 -8.25 23.96 4.74
N ILE A 367 -8.53 22.84 4.09
CA ILE A 367 -9.88 22.47 3.65
C ILE A 367 -10.35 21.36 4.59
N VAL A 368 -11.48 21.57 5.23
CA VAL A 368 -12.21 20.54 5.98
C VAL A 368 -13.21 19.92 5.00
N LEU A 369 -13.19 18.60 4.89
CA LEU A 369 -14.16 17.82 4.13
C LEU A 369 -15.03 17.04 5.11
N THR A 370 -16.34 17.23 5.06
CA THR A 370 -17.31 16.63 5.99
C THR A 370 -18.25 15.73 5.21
N ALA A 371 -18.36 14.47 5.61
CA ALA A 371 -19.36 13.52 5.13
C ALA A 371 -20.33 13.16 6.27
N SER A 372 -21.61 13.06 5.97
CA SER A 372 -22.64 12.67 6.95
C SER A 372 -23.69 11.73 6.36
N ALA A 373 -24.33 10.92 7.20
CA ALA A 373 -25.48 10.08 6.86
C ALA A 373 -26.41 9.84 8.06
N SER A 374 -27.66 9.46 7.77
CA SER A 374 -28.72 9.31 8.78
C SER A 374 -28.60 8.08 9.69
N THR A 375 -27.91 7.02 9.24
CA THR A 375 -27.73 5.77 9.99
C THR A 375 -26.26 5.33 9.95
N GLU A 376 -25.84 4.43 10.84
CA GLU A 376 -24.45 4.01 10.98
C GLU A 376 -23.97 3.17 9.78
N GLU A 377 -24.84 2.32 9.25
CA GLU A 377 -24.57 1.47 8.08
C GLU A 377 -24.38 2.33 6.84
N HIS A 378 -25.28 3.29 6.63
CA HIS A 378 -25.18 4.25 5.53
C HIS A 378 -23.97 5.15 5.69
N HIS A 379 -23.60 5.51 6.93
CA HIS A 379 -22.39 6.28 7.20
C HIS A 379 -21.14 5.50 6.83
N LEU A 380 -21.06 4.21 7.18
CA LEU A 380 -19.91 3.35 6.87
C LEU A 380 -19.71 3.16 5.35
N GLU A 381 -20.79 2.88 4.61
CA GLU A 381 -20.78 2.81 3.14
C GLU A 381 -20.32 4.14 2.52
N TRP A 382 -20.92 5.24 2.97
CA TRP A 382 -20.68 6.58 2.43
C TRP A 382 -19.26 7.07 2.72
N VAL A 383 -18.77 6.91 3.95
CA VAL A 383 -17.40 7.25 4.36
C VAL A 383 -16.36 6.48 3.56
N GLY A 384 -16.56 5.17 3.37
CA GLY A 384 -15.66 4.35 2.54
C GLY A 384 -15.61 4.81 1.08
N LEU A 385 -16.77 5.17 0.50
CA LEU A 385 -16.82 5.74 -0.84
C LEU A 385 -16.11 7.10 -0.89
N VAL A 386 -16.43 8.04 0.01
CA VAL A 386 -15.85 9.39 0.06
C VAL A 386 -14.33 9.32 0.20
N GLU A 387 -13.81 8.57 1.17
CA GLU A 387 -12.37 8.43 1.43
C GLU A 387 -11.64 7.90 0.19
N SER A 388 -12.23 6.92 -0.50
CA SER A 388 -11.68 6.37 -1.75
C SER A 388 -11.57 7.37 -2.90
N LYS A 389 -12.19 8.57 -2.79
CA LYS A 389 -12.10 9.65 -3.78
C LYS A 389 -11.29 10.87 -3.30
N ILE A 390 -10.88 11.00 -2.04
CA ILE A 390 -10.18 12.23 -1.57
C ILE A 390 -8.87 12.49 -2.36
N ARG A 391 -8.20 11.46 -2.87
CA ARG A 391 -7.05 11.64 -3.78
C ARG A 391 -7.41 12.37 -5.10
N VAL A 392 -8.66 12.30 -5.56
CA VAL A 392 -9.16 13.07 -6.71
C VAL A 392 -9.29 14.55 -6.34
N LEU A 393 -9.73 14.87 -5.12
CA LEU A 393 -9.71 16.25 -4.61
C LEU A 393 -8.27 16.79 -4.52
N VAL A 394 -7.32 16.01 -3.99
CA VAL A 394 -5.88 16.37 -3.97
C VAL A 394 -5.36 16.61 -5.40
N GLY A 395 -5.66 15.70 -6.33
CA GLY A 395 -5.28 15.82 -7.75
C GLY A 395 -5.92 17.00 -8.49
N ASN A 396 -7.11 17.44 -8.10
CA ASN A 396 -7.75 18.64 -8.63
C ASN A 396 -7.20 19.93 -7.99
N LEU A 397 -6.86 19.90 -6.70
CA LEU A 397 -6.24 21.01 -5.99
C LEU A 397 -4.81 21.30 -6.48
N GLU A 398 -3.99 20.27 -6.74
CA GLU A 398 -2.60 20.49 -7.19
C GLU A 398 -2.46 20.90 -8.67
N ARG A 399 -3.56 20.84 -9.44
CA ARG A 399 -3.67 21.47 -10.77
C ARG A 399 -4.03 22.95 -10.69
N ASN A 400 -4.49 23.46 -9.54
CA ASN A 400 -4.76 24.88 -9.38
C ASN A 400 -3.44 25.66 -9.32
N GLU A 401 -3.29 26.64 -10.20
CA GLU A 401 -2.05 27.42 -10.37
C GLU A 401 -1.58 28.17 -9.11
N PHE A 402 -2.49 28.47 -8.17
CA PHE A 402 -2.17 29.12 -6.90
C PHE A 402 -1.83 28.13 -5.78
N ILE A 403 -1.98 26.82 -5.98
CA ILE A 403 -1.66 25.79 -4.97
C ILE A 403 -0.28 25.17 -5.29
N THR A 404 0.49 24.88 -4.26
CA THR A 404 1.79 24.20 -4.34
C THR A 404 1.76 22.82 -3.69
N ILE A 405 1.00 22.65 -2.58
CA ILE A 405 0.80 21.36 -1.91
C ILE A 405 -0.63 21.30 -1.37
N ALA A 406 -1.33 20.19 -1.62
CA ALA A 406 -2.51 19.76 -0.86
C ALA A 406 -2.19 18.47 -0.08
N HIS A 407 -2.02 18.57 1.25
CA HIS A 407 -1.68 17.45 2.12
C HIS A 407 -2.92 16.96 2.88
N VAL A 408 -3.54 15.87 2.43
CA VAL A 408 -4.60 15.16 3.19
C VAL A 408 -4.01 14.45 4.42
N LYS A 409 -4.58 14.67 5.61
CA LYS A 409 -4.27 13.85 6.79
C LYS A 409 -4.98 12.48 6.67
N PRO A 410 -4.28 11.32 6.71
CA PRO A 410 -4.92 10.01 6.54
C PRO A 410 -5.81 9.50 7.68
N GLN A 411 -6.03 10.31 8.71
CA GLN A 411 -6.92 9.99 9.82
C GLN A 411 -8.16 10.87 9.72
N SER A 412 -9.34 10.25 9.67
CA SER A 412 -10.63 10.91 9.82
C SER A 412 -10.91 11.26 11.30
N PHE A 413 -11.82 12.20 11.51
CA PHE A 413 -12.26 12.67 12.83
C PHE A 413 -13.79 12.62 12.90
N PRO A 414 -14.40 12.27 14.05
CA PRO A 414 -15.85 12.40 14.22
C PRO A 414 -16.27 13.87 14.16
N GLY A 415 -17.51 14.14 13.76
CA GLY A 415 -18.13 15.47 13.85
C GLY A 415 -18.17 15.99 15.29
N ASN A 416 -18.25 17.32 15.45
CA ASN A 416 -18.53 17.90 16.76
C ASN A 416 -19.98 17.60 17.19
N GLN A 417 -20.30 17.76 18.48
CA GLN A 417 -21.61 17.35 19.01
C GLN A 417 -22.80 18.12 18.40
N GLU A 418 -22.57 19.30 17.83
CA GLU A 418 -23.59 20.12 17.15
C GLU A 418 -23.87 19.60 15.73
N LEU A 419 -22.81 19.30 14.97
CA LEU A 419 -22.90 18.70 13.64
C LEU A 419 -23.62 17.34 13.69
N CYS A 420 -23.30 16.50 14.68
CA CYS A 420 -23.98 15.21 14.84
C CYS A 420 -25.46 15.38 15.23
N LYS A 421 -25.80 16.35 16.09
CA LYS A 421 -27.22 16.68 16.41
C LYS A 421 -28.02 17.17 15.18
N GLN A 422 -27.36 17.73 14.17
CA GLN A 422 -28.01 18.26 12.96
C GLN A 422 -27.99 17.30 11.75
N SER A 423 -27.03 16.37 11.69
CA SER A 423 -26.76 15.55 10.50
C SER A 423 -26.57 14.05 10.78
N GLY A 424 -26.84 13.58 12.01
CA GLY A 424 -26.71 12.17 12.38
C GLY A 424 -25.24 11.76 12.57
N PHE A 425 -24.80 10.79 11.80
CA PHE A 425 -23.43 10.30 11.82
C PHE A 425 -22.55 11.19 10.93
N VAL A 426 -21.39 11.62 11.42
CA VAL A 426 -20.54 12.62 10.76
C VAL A 426 -19.05 12.26 10.87
N SER A 427 -18.34 12.33 9.75
CA SER A 427 -16.88 12.17 9.67
C SER A 427 -16.23 13.30 8.88
N MET A 428 -15.06 13.74 9.33
CA MET A 428 -14.31 14.88 8.79
C MET A 428 -12.87 14.49 8.45
N TRP A 429 -12.38 14.96 7.30
CA TRP A 429 -10.97 14.91 6.90
C TRP A 429 -10.42 16.33 6.74
N PHE A 430 -9.11 16.47 6.93
CA PHE A 430 -8.42 17.76 6.88
C PHE A 430 -7.31 17.73 5.84
N LEU A 431 -7.36 18.65 4.88
CA LEU A 431 -6.35 18.86 3.85
C LEU A 431 -5.59 20.16 4.17
N GLY A 432 -4.31 20.08 4.53
CA GLY A 432 -3.44 21.24 4.73
C GLY A 432 -3.00 21.81 3.39
N ILE A 433 -3.20 23.11 3.18
CA ILE A 433 -2.94 23.78 1.90
C ILE A 433 -1.73 24.71 2.02
N VAL A 434 -0.80 24.58 1.07
CA VAL A 434 0.27 25.55 0.80
C VAL A 434 -0.04 26.26 -0.52
N PHE A 435 -0.32 27.55 -0.44
CA PHE A 435 -0.46 28.40 -1.61
C PHE A 435 0.92 28.86 -2.12
N ARG A 436 1.01 29.07 -3.44
CA ARG A 436 2.16 29.64 -4.11
C ARG A 436 2.29 31.11 -3.71
N LYS A 437 3.50 31.58 -3.41
CA LYS A 437 3.75 33.03 -3.31
C LYS A 437 3.69 33.64 -4.70
N VAL A 438 2.91 34.70 -4.88
CA VAL A 438 2.95 35.55 -6.07
C VAL A 438 3.72 36.80 -5.64
N GLU A 439 4.89 37.03 -6.21
CA GLU A 439 5.85 38.02 -5.67
C GLU A 439 5.47 39.48 -5.98
N ASN A 440 4.50 39.68 -6.89
CA ASN A 440 4.10 40.99 -7.42
C ASN A 440 2.61 41.34 -7.16
N ALA A 441 1.98 40.82 -6.10
CA ALA A 441 0.57 41.10 -5.78
C ALA A 441 0.32 41.29 -4.28
N GLU A 442 -0.22 42.45 -3.88
CA GLU A 442 -0.57 42.77 -2.48
C GLU A 442 -1.71 41.91 -1.93
N SER A 443 -2.59 41.44 -2.82
CA SER A 443 -3.53 40.37 -2.50
C SER A 443 -3.90 39.55 -3.73
N VAL A 444 -4.19 38.26 -3.52
CA VAL A 444 -4.60 37.33 -4.57
C VAL A 444 -5.96 36.74 -4.21
N ASN A 445 -6.93 36.90 -5.11
CA ASN A 445 -8.26 36.31 -4.97
C ASN A 445 -8.31 34.94 -5.66
N ILE A 446 -8.41 33.87 -4.87
CA ILE A 446 -8.46 32.48 -5.34
C ILE A 446 -9.88 31.95 -5.16
N ASP A 447 -10.49 31.49 -6.26
CA ASP A 447 -11.77 30.79 -6.22
C ASP A 447 -11.55 29.27 -6.34
N LEU A 448 -11.85 28.53 -5.27
CA LEU A 448 -11.78 27.07 -5.24
C LEU A 448 -13.14 26.41 -5.49
N THR A 449 -14.21 27.20 -5.69
CA THR A 449 -15.60 26.70 -5.83
C THR A 449 -15.72 25.65 -6.92
N TYR A 450 -15.11 25.88 -8.10
CA TYR A 450 -15.15 24.93 -9.21
C TYR A 450 -14.43 23.61 -8.89
N VAL A 451 -13.25 23.69 -8.26
CA VAL A 451 -12.46 22.51 -7.86
C VAL A 451 -13.22 21.63 -6.86
N ILE A 452 -13.88 22.26 -5.90
CA ILE A 452 -14.71 21.59 -4.89
C ILE A 452 -15.99 21.02 -5.51
N GLN A 453 -16.71 21.80 -6.33
CA GLN A 453 -17.94 21.34 -6.99
C GLN A 453 -17.66 20.14 -7.92
N SER A 454 -16.61 20.22 -8.74
CA SER A 454 -16.18 19.12 -9.63
C SER A 454 -15.86 17.82 -8.87
N PHE A 455 -15.27 17.93 -7.68
CA PHE A 455 -15.06 16.79 -6.79
C PHE A 455 -16.39 16.26 -6.23
N THR A 456 -17.21 17.12 -5.62
CA THR A 456 -18.52 16.78 -5.06
C THR A 456 -19.44 16.08 -6.07
N ASP A 457 -19.55 16.63 -7.28
CA ASP A 457 -20.34 16.06 -8.38
C ASP A 457 -19.80 14.70 -8.83
N THR A 458 -18.48 14.49 -8.72
CA THR A 458 -17.83 13.21 -9.04
C THR A 458 -18.05 12.16 -7.95
N VAL A 459 -18.15 12.55 -6.68
CA VAL A 459 -18.56 11.65 -5.59
C VAL A 459 -20.02 11.22 -5.78
N TYR A 460 -20.96 12.17 -5.89
CA TYR A 460 -22.39 11.84 -6.05
C TYR A 460 -22.67 11.03 -7.33
N ARG A 461 -22.02 11.37 -8.46
CA ARG A 461 -22.15 10.60 -9.71
C ARG A 461 -21.69 9.15 -9.55
N GLN A 462 -20.59 8.90 -8.85
CA GLN A 462 -20.13 7.53 -8.61
C GLN A 462 -20.98 6.79 -7.57
N ALA A 463 -21.53 7.48 -6.57
CA ALA A 463 -22.46 6.91 -5.61
C ALA A 463 -23.79 6.48 -6.27
N SER A 464 -24.30 7.30 -7.19
CA SER A 464 -25.47 6.98 -8.01
C SER A 464 -25.20 5.80 -8.96
N ASN A 465 -24.07 5.80 -9.68
CA ASN A 465 -23.69 4.70 -10.57
C ASN A 465 -23.47 3.35 -9.86
N LEU A 466 -23.24 3.35 -8.54
CA LEU A 466 -23.10 2.16 -7.71
C LEU A 466 -24.38 1.80 -6.92
N ASN A 467 -25.46 2.58 -7.07
CA ASN A 467 -26.69 2.49 -6.27
C ASN A 467 -26.47 2.59 -4.75
N VAL A 468 -25.36 3.21 -4.31
CA VAL A 468 -25.02 3.41 -2.88
C VAL A 468 -25.63 4.71 -2.33
N LEU A 469 -26.00 5.67 -3.19
CA LEU A 469 -26.53 6.97 -2.76
C LEU A 469 -27.94 6.85 -2.17
N LYS A 470 -28.06 7.03 -0.85
CA LYS A 470 -29.31 6.97 -0.08
C LYS A 470 -29.66 8.34 0.52
N GLU A 471 -30.92 8.54 0.93
CA GLU A 471 -31.35 9.81 1.51
C GLU A 471 -30.58 10.16 2.80
N GLY A 472 -30.28 11.45 2.97
CA GLY A 472 -29.49 11.97 4.08
C GLY A 472 -27.96 11.88 3.89
N MET A 473 -27.46 11.07 2.96
CA MET A 473 -26.04 11.07 2.59
C MET A 473 -25.65 12.44 2.00
N LYS A 474 -24.69 13.12 2.64
CA LYS A 474 -24.20 14.43 2.21
C LYS A 474 -22.68 14.51 2.29
N ILE A 475 -22.10 15.30 1.40
CA ILE A 475 -20.70 15.74 1.46
C ILE A 475 -20.62 17.26 1.29
N GLU A 476 -19.90 17.92 2.19
CA GLU A 476 -19.60 19.35 2.17
C GLU A 476 -18.08 19.58 2.31
N ALA A 477 -17.58 20.69 1.76
CA ALA A 477 -16.21 21.15 2.02
C ALA A 477 -16.22 22.62 2.46
N ALA A 478 -15.27 23.00 3.32
CA ALA A 478 -15.11 24.36 3.82
C ALA A 478 -13.63 24.74 3.95
N HIS A 479 -13.26 25.97 3.60
CA HIS A 479 -11.93 26.49 3.89
C HIS A 479 -11.85 27.06 5.32
N VAL A 480 -10.77 26.75 6.03
CA VAL A 480 -10.54 27.18 7.42
C VAL A 480 -9.12 27.71 7.57
N LYS A 481 -8.96 28.96 8.04
CA LYS A 481 -7.65 29.52 8.45
C LYS A 481 -7.23 28.86 9.77
N ARG A 482 -5.94 28.55 9.98
CA ARG A 482 -5.42 27.78 11.16
C ARG A 482 -6.04 28.20 12.51
N LYS A 483 -6.18 29.51 12.74
CA LYS A 483 -6.75 30.08 13.98
C LYS A 483 -8.21 29.65 14.28
N HIS A 484 -8.95 29.18 13.28
CA HIS A 484 -10.36 28.79 13.36
C HIS A 484 -10.58 27.27 13.40
N LEU A 485 -9.52 26.44 13.45
CA LEU A 485 -9.67 24.98 13.57
C LEU A 485 -10.35 24.53 14.87
N HIS A 486 -10.35 25.38 15.91
CA HIS A 486 -10.95 25.07 17.22
C HIS A 486 -12.48 24.93 17.21
N TYR A 487 -13.17 25.37 16.15
CA TYR A 487 -14.60 25.09 15.97
C TYR A 487 -14.88 23.66 15.49
N PHE A 488 -13.87 22.99 14.90
CA PHE A 488 -13.98 21.66 14.29
C PHE A 488 -13.28 20.56 15.10
N LEU A 489 -12.34 20.91 15.98
CA LEU A 489 -11.47 19.96 16.67
C LEU A 489 -11.30 20.31 18.16
N PRO A 490 -11.40 19.32 19.08
CA PRO A 490 -11.14 19.51 20.50
C PRO A 490 -9.74 20.08 20.79
N ALA A 491 -9.60 20.82 21.89
CA ALA A 491 -8.38 21.53 22.25
C ALA A 491 -7.16 20.58 22.36
N GLU A 492 -7.38 19.37 22.86
CA GLU A 492 -6.40 18.29 23.05
C GLU A 492 -5.83 17.80 21.71
N THR A 493 -6.56 18.01 20.61
CA THR A 493 -6.13 17.67 19.24
C THR A 493 -5.27 18.77 18.63
N LEU A 494 -5.40 20.02 19.11
CA LEU A 494 -4.70 21.20 18.60
C LEU A 494 -3.47 21.60 19.44
N GLN A 495 -3.51 21.34 20.75
CA GLN A 495 -2.52 21.82 21.73
C GLN A 495 -1.38 20.82 22.05
N LYS A 496 -1.13 19.79 21.22
CA LYS A 496 -0.07 18.79 21.50
C LYS A 496 1.36 19.33 21.35
N ARG A 497 1.81 20.14 22.33
CA ARG A 497 3.22 20.28 22.77
C ARG A 497 3.36 21.13 24.05
N LYS A 498 3.38 20.48 25.22
CA LYS A 498 4.42 20.60 26.27
C LYS A 498 4.15 19.61 27.43
N LYS A 499 5.20 18.90 27.86
CA LYS A 499 5.28 18.00 29.03
C LYS A 499 4.04 17.13 29.35
N GLN A 500 4.08 15.87 28.91
CA GLN A 500 3.84 14.76 29.82
C GLN A 500 5.10 13.90 29.82
N SER A 501 5.73 13.76 30.98
CA SER A 501 6.55 12.59 31.30
C SER A 501 5.64 11.37 31.41
N MET A 502 6.20 10.17 31.32
CA MET A 502 5.45 8.95 31.61
C MET A 502 4.85 9.03 33.03
N PRO A 503 3.60 8.59 33.25
CA PRO A 503 3.15 8.20 34.59
C PRO A 503 3.88 6.91 34.97
N ASP A 504 4.51 6.89 36.14
CA ASP A 504 5.02 5.63 36.71
C ASP A 504 3.85 4.72 37.07
N ILE A 505 3.91 3.46 36.62
CA ILE A 505 2.89 2.46 36.96
C ILE A 505 3.25 1.85 38.31
N THR A 506 2.86 2.53 39.40
CA THR A 506 2.68 1.89 40.70
C THR A 506 1.30 1.26 40.80
N GLN A 507 1.24 0.05 41.36
CA GLN A 507 0.01 -0.73 41.49
C GLN A 507 -0.99 -0.07 42.46
N ASN A 508 -2.27 -0.20 42.14
CA ASN A 508 -3.29 -0.63 43.10
C ASN A 508 -4.53 -1.10 42.33
N ALA A 509 -5.26 -2.06 42.89
CA ALA A 509 -6.40 -2.69 42.25
C ALA A 509 -7.61 -2.76 43.19
N SER A 510 -8.75 -2.27 42.72
CA SER A 510 -10.07 -2.75 43.14
C SER A 510 -11.16 -2.35 42.13
N GLU A 511 -12.03 -3.32 41.89
CA GLU A 511 -13.45 -3.26 41.48
C GLU A 511 -14.03 -2.00 40.80
N LEU A 512 -14.69 -2.24 39.65
CA LEU A 512 -15.94 -1.57 39.29
C LEU A 512 -16.78 -2.49 38.39
N GLN A 513 -17.98 -2.87 38.86
CA GLN A 513 -18.85 -3.83 38.15
C GLN A 513 -19.60 -3.18 36.98
N CYS A 514 -19.79 -3.95 35.90
CA CYS A 514 -20.62 -3.55 34.77
C CYS A 514 -22.12 -3.72 35.09
N LYS A 515 -22.94 -2.69 34.81
CA LYS A 515 -24.38 -2.85 34.61
C LYS A 515 -24.84 -2.12 33.36
N ARG A 516 -25.49 -2.86 32.47
CA ARG A 516 -26.34 -2.34 31.39
C ARG A 516 -27.73 -2.05 31.97
N THR A 517 -28.40 -1.00 31.52
CA THR A 517 -29.87 -0.90 31.52
C THR A 517 -30.33 -0.15 30.27
N SER A 518 -31.43 -0.62 29.68
CA SER A 518 -32.16 0.04 28.60
C SER A 518 -33.19 1.02 29.17
N SER A 519 -33.77 1.85 28.29
CA SER A 519 -34.95 2.66 28.58
C SER A 519 -36.14 1.82 29.05
N ASP A 520 -37.02 2.37 29.89
CA ASP A 520 -38.28 3.00 29.42
C ASP A 520 -38.90 3.89 30.53
N GLY A 521 -40.00 4.59 30.23
CA GLY A 521 -40.87 5.28 31.20
C GLY A 521 -40.75 6.81 31.22
N SER A 522 -41.89 7.51 31.34
CA SER A 522 -42.01 8.97 31.14
C SER A 522 -42.91 9.69 32.15
N CYS A 523 -42.74 11.03 32.20
CA CYS A 523 -43.64 12.06 32.73
C CYS A 523 -43.84 12.22 34.26
N LEU A 524 -43.51 13.45 34.73
CA LEU A 524 -44.28 14.37 35.62
C LEU A 524 -44.78 13.86 37.00
N ASP A 525 -44.85 14.65 38.08
CA ASP A 525 -45.16 16.08 38.21
C ASP A 525 -44.66 16.70 39.55
N SER A 526 -44.73 18.04 39.67
CA SER A 526 -44.79 18.83 40.91
C SER A 526 -43.53 18.92 41.81
N SER A 527 -43.28 20.02 42.57
CA SER A 527 -44.09 21.23 42.83
C SER A 527 -43.26 22.53 43.07
N ARG A 528 -43.97 23.66 43.13
CA ARG A 528 -43.56 25.03 43.54
C ARG A 528 -43.25 25.13 45.05
N ALA A 529 -42.69 26.21 45.64
CA ALA A 529 -41.80 27.33 45.27
C ALA A 529 -41.71 28.31 46.47
N MET A 530 -40.65 29.14 46.61
CA MET A 530 -40.80 30.55 47.07
C MET A 530 -39.53 31.40 46.80
N ASN A 531 -39.57 32.68 47.19
CA ASN A 531 -38.79 33.78 46.56
C ASN A 531 -37.96 34.63 47.54
N SER A 532 -37.20 35.56 46.94
CA SER A 532 -36.55 36.76 47.51
C SER A 532 -35.11 36.59 48.06
N ARG A 533 -34.25 37.62 48.05
CA ARG A 533 -34.45 39.04 47.66
C ARG A 533 -33.21 39.64 46.95
N THR A 534 -33.50 40.65 46.14
CA THR A 534 -32.71 41.59 45.31
C THR A 534 -31.47 42.26 46.00
N LEU A 535 -30.59 43.05 45.35
CA LEU A 535 -30.84 44.17 44.41
C LEU A 535 -29.56 44.72 43.70
N TYR A 536 -29.73 45.36 42.52
CA TYR A 536 -28.87 46.34 41.75
C TYR A 536 -27.32 46.23 41.73
N ASN A 537 -26.66 46.17 40.56
CA ASN A 537 -26.51 47.14 39.43
C ASN A 537 -25.57 48.34 39.70
N SER A 538 -24.46 48.41 38.94
CA SER A 538 -24.21 49.48 37.94
C SER A 538 -22.93 49.22 37.14
N SER A 539 -22.73 49.99 36.05
CA SER A 539 -21.65 49.85 35.07
C SER A 539 -20.88 51.16 34.88
N SER A 540 -19.67 51.10 34.31
CA SER A 540 -19.14 52.10 33.35
C SER A 540 -17.72 51.73 32.85
N LEU A 541 -17.28 52.42 31.80
CA LEU A 541 -15.98 52.24 31.14
C LEU A 541 -14.91 53.19 31.70
N ASN A 542 -13.62 52.91 31.45
CA ASN A 542 -12.74 53.87 30.74
C ASN A 542 -11.42 53.24 30.24
N LYS A 543 -10.48 54.05 29.73
CA LYS A 543 -9.52 53.71 28.64
C LYS A 543 -8.23 54.57 28.74
N ILE A 544 -7.11 54.15 28.10
CA ILE A 544 -5.82 54.90 27.92
C ILE A 544 -4.95 54.92 29.23
N SER A 545 -3.60 54.92 29.29
CA SER A 545 -2.42 55.13 28.38
C SER A 545 -1.32 54.03 28.60
N LYS A 546 -0.29 53.79 27.75
CA LYS A 546 1.02 54.52 27.49
C LYS A 546 1.80 54.91 28.79
N LEU A 547 3.14 54.85 28.91
CA LEU A 547 4.25 54.85 27.93
C LEU A 547 5.59 54.24 28.48
N ASP A 548 6.38 53.59 27.60
CA ASP A 548 7.86 53.34 27.45
C ASP A 548 8.95 53.37 28.58
N THR A 549 10.17 52.93 28.17
CA THR A 549 11.55 53.06 28.76
C THR A 549 11.96 52.23 29.99
N SER A 550 13.24 51.85 30.21
CA SER A 550 14.39 51.47 29.34
C SER A 550 15.58 50.97 30.20
N THR A 551 16.65 50.41 29.60
CA THR A 551 18.06 50.34 30.13
C THR A 551 18.32 49.53 31.43
N ALA A 552 19.50 48.98 31.73
CA ALA A 552 20.76 48.78 31.00
C ALA A 552 21.56 47.55 31.54
N GLU A 553 22.72 47.33 30.90
CA GLU A 553 23.77 46.31 31.06
C GLU A 553 24.37 46.12 32.48
N MET A 554 25.03 44.97 32.70
CA MET A 554 26.50 44.93 32.94
C MET A 554 27.09 43.50 32.91
N GLU A 555 28.39 43.42 32.68
CA GLU A 555 29.18 42.17 32.51
C GLU A 555 29.82 41.66 33.81
N SER A 556 30.32 40.41 33.81
CA SER A 556 31.44 39.95 34.65
C SER A 556 32.07 38.66 34.09
N ASN A 557 33.38 38.49 34.33
CA ASN A 557 34.24 37.51 33.63
C ASN A 557 34.87 36.44 34.57
N ALA A 558 35.41 35.37 33.94
CA ALA A 558 36.59 34.61 34.39
C ALA A 558 36.48 33.71 35.67
N VAL A 559 37.36 32.74 35.98
CA VAL A 559 38.33 31.90 35.22
C VAL A 559 38.61 30.59 36.01
N CYS A 560 39.19 29.56 35.39
CA CYS A 560 39.51 28.27 36.01
C CYS A 560 40.68 28.29 37.04
N ARG A 561 40.54 27.52 38.14
CA ARG A 561 41.43 26.43 38.65
C ARG A 561 40.87 25.92 39.99
N ARG A 562 40.69 24.61 40.26
CA ARG A 562 41.62 23.44 40.29
C ARG A 562 42.48 23.40 41.56
N SER A 563 42.01 22.65 42.56
CA SER A 563 42.80 22.10 43.67
C SER A 563 42.36 20.67 43.95
N SER A 564 43.30 19.81 44.37
CA SER A 564 43.06 18.39 44.65
C SER A 564 43.74 18.00 45.96
N GLY A 565 43.04 17.27 46.82
CA GLY A 565 43.59 16.72 48.05
C GLY A 565 42.55 15.88 48.78
N GLY A 566 42.97 14.76 49.35
CA GLY A 566 42.13 13.89 50.18
C GLY A 566 43.00 12.90 50.94
N ASN A 567 42.45 12.28 51.99
CA ASN A 567 42.91 11.01 52.54
C ASN A 567 42.01 10.52 53.69
N ASN A 568 41.71 9.22 53.70
CA ASN A 568 41.64 8.27 54.83
C ASN A 568 41.01 6.97 54.26
N ARG A 569 41.69 5.81 54.26
CA ARG A 569 42.02 4.87 55.38
C ARG A 569 40.75 4.25 56.00
N GLU A 570 40.62 2.92 56.17
CA GLU A 570 41.49 1.78 55.77
C GLU A 570 40.75 0.41 55.81
N LYS A 571 41.29 -0.62 55.11
CA LYS A 571 41.27 -2.10 55.38
C LYS A 571 39.99 -2.81 55.95
N ARG A 572 39.46 -3.85 55.28
CA ARG A 572 39.65 -5.34 55.51
C ARG A 572 39.08 -5.90 56.85
N SER A 573 38.52 -7.11 56.99
CA SER A 573 38.24 -8.24 56.05
C SER A 573 37.57 -9.47 56.75
N HIS A 574 37.06 -10.44 55.94
CA HIS A 574 37.02 -11.91 56.16
C HIS A 574 35.90 -12.66 56.95
N VAL A 575 35.56 -13.86 56.40
CA VAL A 575 35.05 -15.12 57.03
C VAL A 575 33.53 -15.21 57.37
N ALA A 576 33.02 -16.45 57.59
CA ALA A 576 31.66 -16.89 57.24
C ALA A 576 31.10 -18.05 58.13
N ALA A 577 29.83 -18.46 57.86
CA ALA A 577 29.01 -19.52 58.51
C ALA A 577 28.54 -19.17 59.95
N PRO A 578 27.38 -19.68 60.45
CA PRO A 578 26.90 -21.09 60.51
C PRO A 578 25.71 -21.40 59.54
N SER A 579 24.96 -22.53 59.53
CA SER A 579 25.03 -23.90 60.11
C SER A 579 24.02 -24.84 59.37
N VAL A 580 23.89 -26.13 59.73
CA VAL A 580 23.00 -27.13 59.08
C VAL A 580 22.27 -28.04 60.08
N SER A 581 21.05 -28.53 59.76
CA SER A 581 20.47 -29.71 60.41
C SER A 581 19.46 -30.51 59.55
N LYS A 582 19.81 -31.78 59.23
CA LYS A 582 18.96 -32.99 58.97
C LYS A 582 17.84 -32.94 57.88
N GLY A 583 17.65 -33.94 57.00
CA GLY A 583 18.47 -35.13 56.67
C GLY A 583 17.65 -36.32 56.10
N LEU A 584 18.24 -37.06 55.12
CA LEU A 584 17.80 -38.34 54.52
C LEU A 584 16.51 -38.33 53.66
N SER A 585 16.33 -39.16 52.61
CA SER A 585 17.23 -40.13 51.95
C SER A 585 16.86 -40.43 50.47
N ILE A 586 17.84 -40.98 49.74
CA ILE A 586 17.88 -41.36 48.31
C ILE A 586 17.35 -42.81 48.11
N PRO A 587 16.67 -43.14 46.97
CA PRO A 587 17.38 -43.83 45.88
C PRO A 587 17.07 -43.34 44.46
N VAL A 588 18.12 -43.25 43.65
CA VAL A 588 18.08 -43.36 42.18
C VAL A 588 17.86 -44.83 41.82
N PHE A 589 17.12 -45.13 40.76
CA PHE A 589 17.20 -46.42 40.09
C PHE A 589 17.59 -46.23 38.62
N ASP A 590 18.75 -46.76 38.28
CA ASP A 590 19.15 -47.03 36.91
C ASP A 590 18.45 -48.31 36.43
N SER A 591 18.22 -48.46 35.12
CA SER A 591 17.81 -49.75 34.56
C SER A 591 18.22 -49.88 33.09
N GLN A 592 19.32 -50.58 32.88
CA GLN A 592 19.69 -51.13 31.58
C GLN A 592 19.11 -52.54 31.43
N MET A 593 18.35 -52.79 30.36
CA MET A 593 18.45 -54.03 29.59
C MET A 593 18.36 -53.64 28.09
N GLN A 594 19.42 -53.85 27.33
CA GLN A 594 19.61 -55.05 26.49
C GLN A 594 18.42 -55.26 25.54
N ALA A 595 18.42 -54.70 24.32
CA ALA A 595 19.25 -55.04 23.16
C ALA A 595 18.81 -56.31 22.40
N THR A 596 18.31 -56.11 21.19
CA THR A 596 18.36 -57.10 20.09
C THR A 596 18.59 -56.34 18.79
N VAL A 597 19.45 -56.86 17.92
CA VAL A 597 19.94 -56.17 16.72
C VAL A 597 19.02 -56.40 15.53
N ALA A 598 18.68 -55.32 14.81
CA ALA A 598 17.98 -55.39 13.52
C ALA A 598 18.54 -54.37 12.51
N ILE A 599 19.86 -54.39 12.28
CA ILE A 599 20.46 -53.63 11.17
C ILE A 599 19.98 -54.28 9.85
N ARG A 600 19.16 -53.56 9.08
CA ARG A 600 18.93 -53.84 7.65
C ARG A 600 19.39 -52.67 6.79
N THR A 601 20.71 -52.61 6.60
CA THR A 601 21.30 -51.94 5.45
C THR A 601 20.88 -52.66 4.16
N SER A 602 20.06 -52.03 3.33
CA SER A 602 19.81 -52.47 1.95
C SER A 602 20.31 -51.40 0.97
N ALA A 603 21.62 -51.44 0.70
CA ALA A 603 22.18 -50.78 -0.48
C ALA A 603 21.59 -51.42 -1.76
N PRO A 604 21.54 -50.70 -2.90
CA PRO A 604 20.95 -51.24 -4.13
C PRO A 604 21.77 -52.41 -4.69
N PRO A 605 21.14 -53.44 -5.28
CA PRO A 605 21.84 -54.54 -5.91
C PRO A 605 22.48 -54.09 -7.22
N VAL A 606 23.81 -54.14 -7.30
CA VAL A 606 24.55 -54.12 -8.58
C VAL A 606 24.56 -55.56 -9.11
N GLY A 607 23.79 -55.81 -10.18
CA GLY A 607 23.80 -57.07 -10.92
C GLY A 607 24.09 -56.80 -12.39
N TYR A 608 25.19 -57.34 -12.91
CA TYR A 608 25.65 -57.11 -14.28
C TYR A 608 24.93 -58.02 -15.29
N THR A 609 24.53 -57.45 -16.43
CA THR A 609 24.42 -58.21 -17.68
C THR A 609 24.83 -57.33 -18.88
N ILE A 610 25.86 -57.75 -19.61
CA ILE A 610 26.31 -57.19 -20.90
C ILE A 610 26.44 -58.37 -21.86
N PRO A 611 25.71 -58.36 -23.00
CA PRO A 611 26.35 -58.09 -24.30
C PRO A 611 25.46 -57.26 -25.25
N GLY A 612 25.96 -56.64 -26.34
CA GLY A 612 27.35 -56.49 -26.79
C GLY A 612 27.46 -55.78 -28.16
N HIS A 613 28.49 -54.94 -28.31
CA HIS A 613 29.09 -54.33 -29.53
C HIS A 613 28.36 -54.30 -30.89
N ASN A 614 28.16 -53.08 -31.43
CA ASN A 614 28.88 -52.50 -32.59
C ASN A 614 28.38 -51.06 -32.84
N THR A 615 29.15 -49.97 -32.74
CA THR A 615 30.41 -49.53 -33.41
C THR A 615 30.16 -48.91 -34.80
N VAL A 616 30.97 -47.90 -35.17
CA VAL A 616 30.85 -46.98 -36.34
C VAL A 616 29.80 -45.88 -36.09
N SER A 617 30.10 -44.57 -36.10
CA SER A 617 31.37 -43.85 -36.27
C SER A 617 31.36 -42.47 -35.55
N GLN A 618 32.33 -41.60 -35.84
CA GLN A 618 32.37 -40.17 -35.49
C GLN A 618 32.75 -39.32 -36.71
N LEU A 619 32.39 -38.03 -36.71
CA LEU A 619 33.30 -36.99 -37.18
C LEU A 619 33.01 -35.65 -36.47
N ARG A 620 34.02 -34.80 -36.39
CA ARG A 620 34.14 -33.69 -35.42
C ARG A 620 34.93 -32.56 -36.04
N ALA A 621 34.50 -31.32 -35.82
CA ALA A 621 35.34 -30.14 -36.00
C ALA A 621 35.27 -29.24 -34.74
N ARG A 622 36.43 -28.74 -34.32
CA ARG A 622 36.66 -27.64 -33.38
C ARG A 622 37.63 -26.68 -34.07
N PHE A 623 37.63 -25.41 -33.67
CA PHE A 623 38.80 -24.59 -33.26
C PHE A 623 38.19 -23.25 -32.78
N VAL A 624 38.36 -22.81 -31.52
CA VAL A 624 39.57 -22.27 -30.84
C VAL A 624 39.97 -20.90 -31.37
N GLN A 625 40.17 -19.97 -30.44
CA GLN A 625 41.07 -18.82 -30.60
C GLN A 625 41.78 -18.59 -29.26
N GLU A 626 43.09 -18.37 -29.30
CA GLU A 626 43.97 -18.30 -28.12
C GLU A 626 44.29 -16.84 -27.73
N GLN A 627 44.89 -16.69 -26.54
CA GLN A 627 45.57 -15.47 -26.11
C GLN A 627 47.04 -15.53 -26.53
N HIS A 628 47.72 -14.38 -26.64
CA HIS A 628 49.12 -14.28 -26.24
C HIS A 628 49.50 -12.83 -25.86
N GLU A 629 50.48 -12.70 -24.96
CA GLU A 629 51.03 -11.44 -24.45
C GLU A 629 52.31 -11.02 -25.19
N ILE A 630 52.77 -9.76 -25.02
CA ILE A 630 54.13 -9.35 -24.56
C ILE A 630 54.55 -7.93 -25.04
N SER A 631 55.03 -7.11 -24.08
CA SER A 631 55.92 -5.94 -24.21
C SER A 631 55.46 -4.67 -24.95
N GLY A 632 56.04 -3.52 -24.55
CA GLY A 632 55.86 -2.19 -25.13
C GLY A 632 55.72 -1.12 -24.06
N ALA A 633 56.74 -0.28 -23.85
CA ALA A 633 56.81 0.63 -22.70
C ALA A 633 56.75 2.13 -23.05
N SER A 634 56.29 2.90 -22.06
CA SER A 634 56.66 4.30 -21.74
C SER A 634 55.78 5.48 -22.24
N LEU A 635 55.65 6.44 -21.30
CA LEU A 635 55.62 7.91 -21.45
C LEU A 635 54.34 8.68 -21.84
N MET A 636 54.12 9.74 -21.03
CA MET A 636 53.46 11.03 -21.30
C MET A 636 51.92 11.13 -21.35
N ASP A 637 51.35 11.45 -20.18
CA ASP A 637 50.27 12.45 -20.01
C ASP A 637 50.77 13.84 -20.50
N PRO A 638 49.98 14.74 -21.13
CA PRO A 638 49.26 15.73 -20.31
C PRO A 638 47.97 16.38 -20.87
N LYS A 639 46.98 16.58 -19.98
CA LYS A 639 46.23 17.84 -19.71
C LYS A 639 45.42 18.62 -20.80
N ASN A 640 44.12 18.77 -20.49
CA ASN A 640 43.34 20.04 -20.39
C ASN A 640 42.72 20.77 -21.61
N VAL A 641 41.71 21.61 -21.27
CA VAL A 641 41.01 22.66 -22.05
C VAL A 641 40.04 22.14 -23.14
N ALA A 642 38.70 22.26 -23.13
CA ALA A 642 37.68 23.12 -22.48
C ALA A 642 37.26 24.41 -23.23
N SER A 643 36.08 24.38 -23.88
CA SER A 643 35.18 25.52 -24.22
C SER A 643 33.88 24.97 -24.86
N LYS A 644 32.67 25.22 -24.35
CA LYS A 644 31.81 26.43 -24.40
C LYS A 644 30.91 26.56 -25.66
N ARG A 645 29.59 26.58 -25.38
CA ARG A 645 28.45 27.21 -26.12
C ARG A 645 28.75 28.68 -26.56
N PRO A 646 27.90 29.43 -27.32
CA PRO A 646 26.43 29.29 -27.50
C PRO A 646 25.81 29.65 -28.89
N TYR A 647 24.47 29.70 -28.90
CA TYR A 647 23.55 30.51 -29.71
C TYR A 647 22.83 29.93 -30.95
N SER A 648 21.55 30.30 -31.02
CA SER A 648 20.57 30.16 -32.11
C SER A 648 20.02 31.55 -32.45
N PRO A 649 19.39 31.73 -33.63
CA PRO A 649 18.20 32.59 -33.66
C PRO A 649 17.07 32.18 -34.66
N THR A 650 15.82 32.35 -34.20
CA THR A 650 14.55 32.71 -34.90
C THR A 650 14.14 32.21 -36.32
N SER A 651 12.92 31.63 -36.35
CA SER A 651 11.71 32.10 -37.08
C SER A 651 11.27 31.54 -38.45
N ILE A 652 9.96 31.23 -38.51
CA ILE A 652 9.00 31.30 -39.65
C ILE A 652 9.25 30.40 -40.90
N GLY A 653 8.18 29.80 -41.45
CA GLY A 653 8.20 29.31 -42.85
C GLY A 653 7.30 28.10 -43.17
N ARG A 654 6.05 28.35 -43.58
CA ARG A 654 5.09 27.35 -44.09
C ARG A 654 5.51 26.68 -45.42
N HIS A 655 4.91 25.50 -45.67
CA HIS A 655 4.57 24.88 -46.98
C HIS A 655 5.62 24.03 -47.73
N SER A 656 5.17 22.82 -48.10
CA SER A 656 5.73 21.90 -49.14
C SER A 656 5.27 22.34 -50.55
N PRO A 657 5.82 21.81 -51.67
CA PRO A 657 5.44 20.47 -52.18
C PRO A 657 6.50 19.72 -53.05
N THR A 658 6.17 18.47 -53.48
CA THR A 658 6.57 17.72 -54.73
C THR A 658 8.02 17.74 -55.28
N SER A 659 8.60 16.66 -55.82
CA SER A 659 8.15 15.28 -56.11
C SER A 659 9.32 14.28 -55.82
N GLU A 660 9.69 13.18 -56.51
CA GLU A 660 9.28 12.50 -57.74
C GLU A 660 9.71 10.99 -57.72
N GLY A 661 9.27 10.18 -58.71
CA GLY A 661 10.11 9.10 -59.26
C GLY A 661 9.92 7.65 -58.75
N CYS A 662 9.30 6.79 -59.57
CA CYS A 662 9.28 5.32 -59.44
C CYS A 662 9.60 4.68 -60.81
N PRO A 663 10.16 3.44 -60.88
CA PRO A 663 9.53 2.46 -61.79
C PRO A 663 9.71 0.94 -61.50
N LYS A 664 8.59 0.19 -61.57
CA LYS A 664 8.41 -1.18 -62.17
C LYS A 664 9.08 -2.38 -61.43
N LYS A 665 8.69 -3.68 -61.53
CA LYS A 665 7.59 -4.51 -62.13
C LYS A 665 7.44 -5.80 -61.23
N THR A 666 6.69 -6.91 -61.41
CA THR A 666 5.84 -7.64 -62.41
C THR A 666 4.81 -8.51 -61.60
N LYS A 667 3.64 -9.01 -62.07
CA LYS A 667 3.25 -10.12 -63.02
C LYS A 667 3.79 -11.53 -62.67
N ASP A 668 3.04 -12.66 -62.65
CA ASP A 668 1.61 -13.09 -62.85
C ASP A 668 1.39 -14.45 -62.09
N GLY A 669 0.26 -15.19 -62.01
CA GLY A 669 -1.18 -15.07 -62.40
C GLY A 669 -1.94 -16.44 -62.41
N GLU A 670 -3.30 -16.43 -62.48
CA GLU A 670 -4.25 -17.56 -62.82
C GLU A 670 -4.46 -18.79 -61.84
N LYS A 671 -5.59 -19.55 -61.76
CA LYS A 671 -7.07 -19.40 -62.06
C LYS A 671 -7.93 -20.66 -61.64
N LEU A 672 -9.28 -20.56 -61.58
CA LEU A 672 -10.35 -21.62 -61.50
C LEU A 672 -10.52 -22.35 -60.13
N ASN A 673 -11.68 -22.87 -59.60
CA ASN A 673 -13.17 -22.86 -59.82
C ASN A 673 -13.86 -23.41 -58.50
N GLY A 674 -15.18 -23.59 -58.25
CA GLY A 674 -16.48 -23.27 -58.90
C GLY A 674 -17.68 -24.11 -58.32
N GLN A 675 -18.94 -23.60 -58.35
CA GLN A 675 -20.27 -24.26 -58.04
C GLN A 675 -20.57 -24.73 -56.57
N ASP A 676 -21.81 -24.93 -56.03
CA ASP A 676 -23.22 -24.81 -56.55
C ASP A 676 -24.34 -24.69 -55.45
N SER A 677 -25.50 -24.05 -55.76
CA SER A 677 -26.90 -24.28 -55.22
C SER A 677 -27.27 -24.17 -53.70
N ALA A 678 -28.54 -24.08 -53.21
CA ALA A 678 -29.83 -23.47 -53.63
C ALA A 678 -30.93 -23.50 -52.49
N PHE A 679 -32.14 -22.93 -52.74
CA PHE A 679 -33.40 -22.85 -51.91
C PHE A 679 -33.41 -21.85 -50.70
N LYS A 680 -34.42 -20.98 -50.42
CA LYS A 680 -35.93 -20.92 -50.50
C LYS A 680 -36.65 -21.53 -49.28
N ASP A 681 -37.77 -21.02 -48.71
CA ASP A 681 -38.66 -19.82 -48.87
C ASP A 681 -39.25 -19.46 -47.47
N GLY A 682 -40.04 -18.40 -47.17
CA GLY A 682 -40.50 -17.20 -47.91
C GLY A 682 -41.90 -16.69 -47.46
N GLY A 683 -42.04 -15.41 -47.05
CA GLY A 683 -43.32 -14.72 -46.72
C GLY A 683 -43.49 -14.26 -45.24
N ASN A 684 -44.35 -13.28 -44.89
CA ASN A 684 -45.14 -12.34 -45.72
C ASN A 684 -45.63 -11.08 -44.93
N THR A 685 -45.91 -9.97 -45.64
CA THR A 685 -46.98 -8.90 -45.49
C THR A 685 -47.67 -8.60 -44.13
N GLU A 686 -48.12 -7.38 -43.72
CA GLU A 686 -48.71 -6.15 -44.34
C GLU A 686 -48.54 -4.92 -43.37
N ASP A 687 -48.92 -3.64 -43.61
CA ASP A 687 -49.14 -2.74 -44.79
C ASP A 687 -49.39 -1.28 -44.24
N VAL A 688 -49.72 -0.30 -45.11
CA VAL A 688 -50.40 1.00 -44.86
C VAL A 688 -49.49 2.19 -44.42
N ARG A 689 -49.00 3.05 -45.34
CA ARG A 689 -49.62 4.29 -45.94
C ARG A 689 -49.51 5.56 -45.05
N ARG A 690 -49.38 6.81 -45.54
CA ARG A 690 -49.63 7.44 -46.87
C ARG A 690 -48.70 8.67 -47.13
N ARG A 691 -48.34 8.89 -48.41
CA ARG A 691 -48.17 10.18 -49.19
C ARG A 691 -47.28 11.31 -48.61
N SER A 692 -46.29 11.90 -49.32
CA SER A 692 -46.21 12.49 -50.69
C SER A 692 -46.90 13.87 -50.82
N THR A 693 -46.49 14.83 -51.69
CA THR A 693 -45.72 14.71 -52.95
C THR A 693 -44.95 16.01 -53.31
N GLU A 694 -43.69 15.84 -53.71
CA GLU A 694 -42.84 16.44 -54.76
C GLU A 694 -43.23 17.69 -55.61
N ASN A 695 -42.20 18.47 -56.00
CA ASN A 695 -41.93 18.98 -57.37
C ASN A 695 -40.58 19.77 -57.38
N GLY A 696 -39.68 19.71 -58.38
CA GLY A 696 -39.56 18.76 -59.52
C GLY A 696 -38.52 19.20 -60.60
N GLY A 697 -37.56 18.31 -60.94
CA GLY A 697 -36.74 18.35 -62.18
C GLY A 697 -35.43 19.18 -62.21
N LEU A 698 -34.40 18.87 -63.03
CA LEU A 698 -34.21 17.75 -63.99
C LEU A 698 -32.71 17.54 -64.37
N GLY A 699 -32.27 16.27 -64.49
CA GLY A 699 -31.08 15.82 -65.28
C GLY A 699 -29.71 15.69 -64.54
N GLY A 700 -28.94 14.59 -64.68
CA GLY A 700 -29.30 13.26 -65.22
C GLY A 700 -28.14 12.25 -65.43
N LYS A 701 -28.35 10.99 -64.97
CA LYS A 701 -27.73 9.69 -65.43
C LYS A 701 -26.20 9.43 -65.18
N PRO A 702 -25.72 8.16 -65.18
CA PRO A 702 -26.25 6.97 -64.46
C PRO A 702 -25.18 5.97 -63.91
N MET A 703 -25.67 4.82 -63.38
CA MET A 703 -24.99 3.50 -63.22
C MET A 703 -24.18 3.20 -61.93
N ARG A 704 -23.89 1.90 -61.70
CA ARG A 704 -23.63 1.29 -60.36
C ARG A 704 -22.49 0.26 -60.32
N ILE A 705 -21.81 0.25 -59.17
CA ILE A 705 -21.32 -0.89 -58.33
C ILE A 705 -21.42 -2.32 -58.91
N PRO A 706 -20.34 -3.11 -58.83
CA PRO A 706 -20.27 -4.29 -57.94
C PRO A 706 -19.00 -4.24 -57.03
N ILE A 707 -18.73 -5.04 -55.98
CA ILE A 707 -19.10 -6.42 -55.58
C ILE A 707 -19.25 -6.54 -54.02
N ILE A 708 -20.27 -7.30 -53.57
CA ILE A 708 -20.38 -8.29 -52.45
C ILE A 708 -19.19 -8.36 -51.43
N ASN A 709 -19.32 -8.20 -50.09
CA ASN A 709 -19.90 -9.09 -49.02
C ASN A 709 -19.12 -10.45 -48.87
N THR A 710 -18.96 -11.15 -47.73
CA THR A 710 -19.76 -11.31 -46.49
C THR A 710 -18.94 -11.61 -45.19
N SER A 711 -19.60 -11.49 -44.02
CA SER A 711 -19.55 -12.30 -42.76
C SER A 711 -18.35 -13.20 -42.35
N ARG A 712 -18.08 -13.51 -41.07
CA ARG A 712 -18.47 -13.01 -39.72
C ARG A 712 -17.80 -13.91 -38.65
N SER A 713 -17.08 -13.35 -37.67
CA SER A 713 -16.87 -14.03 -36.36
C SER A 713 -16.64 -13.02 -35.25
N GLN A 714 -16.87 -13.42 -34.00
CA GLN A 714 -17.09 -12.50 -32.87
C GLN A 714 -15.78 -12.11 -32.14
N ARG A 715 -15.69 -10.84 -31.73
CA ARG A 715 -14.73 -10.38 -30.72
C ARG A 715 -15.47 -9.64 -29.61
N LEU A 716 -14.99 -9.82 -28.37
CA LEU A 716 -15.72 -9.46 -27.15
C LEU A 716 -15.74 -7.94 -26.90
N SER A 717 -16.80 -7.46 -26.25
CA SER A 717 -16.99 -6.04 -25.94
C SER A 717 -16.01 -5.55 -24.86
N SER A 718 -15.11 -4.65 -25.25
CA SER A 718 -14.39 -3.75 -24.34
C SER A 718 -15.32 -2.61 -23.92
N LYS A 719 -15.64 -2.51 -22.63
CA LYS A 719 -16.32 -1.33 -22.06
C LYS A 719 -15.32 -0.18 -21.88
N GLU A 720 -15.00 0.48 -22.98
CA GLU A 720 -14.40 1.81 -22.96
C GLU A 720 -15.47 2.86 -22.59
N LEU A 721 -15.04 4.02 -22.10
CA LEU A 721 -15.94 5.10 -21.66
C LEU A 721 -16.41 5.91 -22.88
N PRO A 722 -17.71 6.19 -23.06
CA PRO A 722 -18.18 7.13 -24.06
C PRO A 722 -17.87 8.59 -23.68
N ASP A 723 -17.82 9.46 -24.68
CA ASP A 723 -17.33 10.85 -24.57
C ASP A 723 -18.15 11.80 -23.68
N SER A 724 -17.47 12.86 -23.24
CA SER A 724 -17.97 13.85 -22.27
C SER A 724 -18.88 14.93 -22.88
N SER A 725 -20.03 14.56 -23.46
CA SER A 725 -21.05 15.54 -23.88
C SER A 725 -22.49 14.99 -23.98
N SER A 726 -23.20 14.87 -22.86
CA SER A 726 -24.67 14.90 -22.79
C SER A 726 -25.19 15.09 -21.35
N PRO A 727 -26.12 16.03 -21.09
CA PRO A 727 -26.78 16.15 -19.80
C PRO A 727 -27.98 15.18 -19.69
N VAL A 728 -28.01 14.37 -18.63
CA VAL A 728 -29.19 13.55 -18.25
C VAL A 728 -29.83 14.17 -17.00
N PRO A 729 -31.16 14.25 -16.88
CA PRO A 729 -31.81 14.94 -15.76
C PRO A 729 -31.52 14.26 -14.41
N THR A 730 -30.89 14.98 -13.49
CA THR A 730 -30.74 14.54 -12.09
C THR A 730 -32.02 14.80 -11.30
N ASN A 731 -32.63 13.76 -10.75
CA ASN A 731 -33.68 13.92 -9.74
C ASN A 731 -33.16 14.67 -8.50
N SER A 732 -34.07 15.32 -7.78
CA SER A 732 -33.79 16.52 -6.99
C SER A 732 -33.11 16.30 -5.63
N ILE A 733 -31.79 16.05 -5.64
CA ILE A 733 -30.94 16.22 -4.45
C ILE A 733 -30.35 17.64 -4.48
N ARG A 734 -30.74 18.50 -3.51
CA ARG A 734 -30.21 19.87 -3.37
C ARG A 734 -28.75 19.85 -2.88
N VAL A 735 -27.79 19.80 -3.80
CA VAL A 735 -26.37 20.04 -3.49
C VAL A 735 -26.21 21.48 -3.00
N ILE A 736 -25.78 21.66 -1.75
CA ILE A 736 -25.61 22.98 -1.12
C ILE A 736 -24.36 23.64 -1.68
N LYS A 737 -24.54 24.53 -2.67
CA LYS A 737 -23.46 25.27 -3.34
C LYS A 737 -22.86 26.36 -2.42
N ARG A 738 -21.99 26.00 -1.49
CA ARG A 738 -21.12 26.96 -0.79
C ARG A 738 -19.92 27.31 -1.67
N SER A 739 -19.77 28.58 -2.02
CA SER A 739 -18.59 29.08 -2.72
C SER A 739 -17.41 29.25 -1.77
N ILE A 740 -16.21 28.94 -2.24
CA ILE A 740 -14.96 29.08 -1.50
C ILE A 740 -14.08 30.07 -2.25
N LYS A 741 -14.34 31.36 -2.00
CA LYS A 741 -13.55 32.49 -2.50
C LYS A 741 -12.65 33.01 -1.40
N LEU A 742 -11.36 33.15 -1.69
CA LEU A 742 -10.31 33.41 -0.71
C LEU A 742 -9.47 34.60 -1.15
N THR A 743 -9.46 35.67 -0.38
CA THR A 743 -8.42 36.70 -0.49
C THR A 743 -7.24 36.28 0.39
N LEU A 744 -6.07 36.14 -0.23
CA LEU A 744 -4.78 35.98 0.44
C LEU A 744 -4.01 37.30 0.40
N ASN A 745 -3.37 37.60 1.53
CA ASN A 745 -2.41 38.67 1.77
C ASN A 745 -1.20 38.02 2.46
#